data_AF-A0ABD3FJJ0-F1
#
_entry.id   AF-A0ABD3FJJ0-F1
#
_cell.length_a   1.000
_cell.length_b   1.000
_cell.length_c   1.000
_cell.angle_alpha   90.00
_cell.angle_beta   90.00
_cell.angle_gamma   90.00
#
_symmetry.space_group_name_H-M   'P 1'
#
loop_
_entity.id
_entity.type
_entity.pdbx_description
1 polymer ?
#
loop_
_entity_poly.entity_id
_entity_poly.type
_entity_poly.pdbx_seq_one_letter_code
_entity_poly.pdbx_strand_id
1 'polypeptide(L)'
;MQEEGASTILRRVESATELLGRAAEVSTEDVSALHELLEELQRAVSGFSSQRVLELSGVQLVNAGVELYNAPRAALGVLAQMEKARQQGGEQRTTFPRYLLAVTRLVAAKIMGLSLICSKDSEKQGKGENKSMQFMDECVDVLRSFGRVGMLMLESASVDCEKCDKYLAMAKEAFSSSMQLWSRIGLSHLTKFKQGLELEHVVDDLWDFCADRVRVLQLVADYSDNSPEEFRDIVSSLHELKMLAPYKAAYASRLIDLMKSVSDGYSQAASPELLVEFTEEALRIGDSLESDTDEHFPEKVASFKQHVLVNLLRSLCATGDLDRAETCYQLIPSNQDPKMLLLMNKLYIDNRQFEKAHRLLQLLFEQDNFEDSLLGARAFAQGFGFSDTGLDIYRELADNYGDAEFAINLDVACNLAFVDNKRYEAMNELKRIGCALLEIGRGDQAADSRHILQVRQTIFDGLQNALNSNLHEDCLKWGDAGLALASTPQDKAMYTRMMSRSCLQLGRNTEAFDWAKKAFAVEASKQSLFNLFQVTLEADLDASEDELVHIIEQLKTRDDFEVEDLLAMGKVASNLGQSRQNIVLHILDDLCHTLTQTDSCSATFPVGIVLQNAAQLVFNKFTQQAEPSDNPETSYYEKFLAYANTLLLQSARQDTVHLKERFGPSSVFEWFFRMSFDIAKSTEDSKYFIVAATIAEQSDVLYGEDSPLKQRCQQCLLAAVSSDMKKIDSLDKNQLLEVLEVINRVGYIESGDTSVAAEVMSYLARAVIAVKLRLFDADTKAILDLCKATQYSASELIEIGELVVYAAKFTEASEVRDSYQFLAGEIFSYGLQKLAQESTTNSSQLSYLLRRLITLAETKTKAHEWFQQLIQMMDSLEIVFSELDLEWFVAKAWNTVSSFTCR
;
A
#
# COMPACT_ATOMS: atom_id res chain seq x y z
N MET A 1 41.38 -47.98 -10.55
CA MET A 1 40.37 -46.97 -10.16
C MET A 1 40.51 -45.65 -10.95
N GLN A 2 41.13 -45.64 -12.14
CA GLN A 2 41.24 -44.43 -13.00
C GLN A 2 40.63 -44.62 -14.41
N GLU A 3 40.42 -45.86 -14.89
CA GLU A 3 39.69 -46.17 -16.14
C GLU A 3 38.18 -45.80 -16.12
N GLU A 4 37.58 -45.60 -14.94
CA GLU A 4 36.15 -45.27 -14.78
C GLU A 4 35.82 -43.80 -15.13
N GLY A 5 36.82 -42.92 -15.14
CA GLY A 5 36.61 -41.47 -15.33
C GLY A 5 36.36 -41.05 -16.78
N ALA A 6 37.23 -41.53 -17.67
CA ALA A 6 37.22 -41.27 -19.11
C ALA A 6 35.98 -41.81 -19.81
N SER A 7 35.68 -43.09 -19.53
CA SER A 7 34.48 -43.78 -19.99
C SER A 7 33.20 -43.11 -19.48
N THR A 8 33.26 -42.48 -18.30
CA THR A 8 32.15 -41.70 -17.76
C THR A 8 31.92 -40.42 -18.57
N ILE A 9 32.96 -39.66 -18.97
CA ILE A 9 32.76 -38.48 -19.85
C ILE A 9 32.12 -38.89 -21.17
N LEU A 10 32.65 -39.92 -21.84
CA LEU A 10 32.16 -40.38 -23.15
C LEU A 10 30.69 -40.85 -23.08
N ARG A 11 30.34 -41.71 -22.12
CA ARG A 11 28.96 -42.19 -21.94
C ARG A 11 27.98 -41.06 -21.61
N ARG A 12 28.42 -40.07 -20.82
CA ARG A 12 27.59 -38.90 -20.45
C ARG A 12 27.39 -37.97 -21.64
N VAL A 13 28.40 -37.80 -22.49
CA VAL A 13 28.30 -37.07 -23.76
C VAL A 13 27.28 -37.75 -24.68
N GLU A 14 27.38 -39.06 -24.89
CA GLU A 14 26.42 -39.84 -25.69
C GLU A 14 24.98 -39.64 -25.16
N SER A 15 24.79 -39.77 -23.85
CA SER A 15 23.48 -39.58 -23.20
C SER A 15 22.91 -38.16 -23.40
N ALA A 16 23.76 -37.12 -23.29
CA ALA A 16 23.34 -35.73 -23.51
C ALA A 16 23.01 -35.46 -24.99
N THR A 17 23.78 -36.02 -25.92
CA THR A 17 23.53 -35.91 -27.37
C THR A 17 22.22 -36.59 -27.76
N GLU A 18 21.91 -37.77 -27.20
CA GLU A 18 20.65 -38.48 -27.44
C GLU A 18 19.42 -37.68 -26.97
N LEU A 19 19.51 -37.03 -25.80
CA LEU A 19 18.44 -36.16 -25.29
C LEU A 19 18.23 -34.93 -26.18
N LEU A 20 19.32 -34.27 -26.59
CA LEU A 20 19.27 -33.11 -27.48
C LEU A 20 18.78 -33.45 -28.89
N GLY A 21 18.91 -34.72 -29.32
CA GLY A 21 18.36 -35.23 -30.57
C GLY A 21 16.82 -35.17 -30.64
N ARG A 22 16.12 -35.08 -29.49
CA ARG A 22 14.65 -35.01 -29.39
C ARG A 22 14.09 -33.58 -29.46
N ALA A 23 14.80 -32.67 -30.12
CA ALA A 23 14.57 -31.22 -30.11
C ALA A 23 13.16 -30.72 -30.50
N ALA A 24 12.30 -31.55 -31.10
CA ALA A 24 10.97 -31.18 -31.58
C ALA A 24 9.84 -31.40 -30.55
N GLU A 25 10.03 -32.29 -29.56
CA GLU A 25 9.03 -32.66 -28.55
C GLU A 25 9.71 -32.82 -27.20
N VAL A 26 9.98 -31.69 -26.53
CA VAL A 26 10.75 -31.67 -25.27
C VAL A 26 9.80 -31.77 -24.08
N SER A 27 10.00 -32.78 -23.23
CA SER A 27 9.30 -32.89 -21.94
C SER A 27 10.05 -32.15 -20.82
N THR A 28 9.37 -31.86 -19.71
CA THR A 28 10.00 -31.26 -18.51
C THR A 28 11.02 -32.21 -17.86
N GLU A 29 10.84 -33.52 -18.02
CA GLU A 29 11.78 -34.55 -17.57
C GLU A 29 13.08 -34.51 -18.40
N ASP A 30 12.99 -34.35 -19.72
CA ASP A 30 14.16 -34.24 -20.60
C ASP A 30 15.01 -32.98 -20.25
N VAL A 31 14.36 -31.86 -19.92
CA VAL A 31 15.03 -30.62 -19.48
C VAL A 31 15.80 -30.85 -18.17
N SER A 32 15.19 -31.53 -17.21
CA SER A 32 15.79 -31.81 -15.90
C SER A 32 16.94 -32.80 -16.03
N ALA A 33 16.76 -33.88 -16.81
CA ALA A 33 17.80 -34.87 -17.08
C ALA A 33 19.02 -34.27 -17.79
N LEU A 34 18.80 -33.38 -18.77
CA LEU A 34 19.90 -32.68 -19.43
C LEU A 34 20.66 -31.77 -18.46
N HIS A 35 19.95 -31.07 -17.57
CA HIS A 35 20.58 -30.20 -16.58
C HIS A 35 21.51 -30.99 -15.64
N GLU A 36 21.02 -32.11 -15.08
CA GLU A 36 21.83 -32.98 -14.20
C GLU A 36 23.06 -33.54 -14.92
N LEU A 37 22.90 -34.01 -16.16
CA LEU A 37 24.00 -34.53 -16.97
C LEU A 37 25.08 -33.47 -17.25
N LEU A 38 24.68 -32.23 -17.51
CA LEU A 38 25.62 -31.13 -17.74
C LEU A 38 26.39 -30.76 -16.48
N GLU A 39 25.75 -30.74 -15.31
CA GLU A 39 26.45 -30.51 -14.05
C GLU A 39 27.46 -31.62 -13.73
N GLU A 40 27.06 -32.88 -13.95
CA GLU A 40 27.95 -34.03 -13.75
C GLU A 40 29.14 -34.00 -14.71
N LEU A 41 28.92 -33.64 -15.98
CA LEU A 41 29.98 -33.43 -16.96
C LEU A 41 30.91 -32.29 -16.55
N GLN A 42 30.38 -31.15 -16.10
CA GLN A 42 31.21 -30.03 -15.60
C GLN A 42 32.07 -30.44 -14.40
N ARG A 43 31.49 -31.16 -13.44
CA ARG A 43 32.21 -31.69 -12.27
C ARG A 43 33.29 -32.68 -12.69
N ALA A 44 32.99 -33.59 -13.61
CA ALA A 44 33.96 -34.55 -14.13
C ALA A 44 35.13 -33.83 -14.82
N VAL A 45 34.84 -32.95 -15.78
CA VAL A 45 35.88 -32.21 -16.55
C VAL A 45 36.77 -31.37 -15.63
N SER A 46 36.19 -30.70 -14.63
CA SER A 46 36.95 -29.92 -13.65
C SER A 46 37.80 -30.80 -12.72
N GLY A 47 37.29 -31.98 -12.35
CA GLY A 47 38.06 -32.98 -11.60
C GLY A 47 39.30 -33.43 -12.39
N PHE A 48 39.14 -33.73 -13.68
CA PHE A 48 40.24 -34.19 -14.54
C PHE A 48 41.21 -33.09 -14.96
N SER A 49 40.80 -31.82 -15.02
CA SER A 49 41.76 -30.73 -15.26
C SER A 49 42.72 -30.53 -14.08
N SER A 50 42.28 -30.84 -12.85
CA SER A 50 43.09 -30.75 -11.62
C SER A 50 44.01 -31.94 -11.39
N GLN A 51 43.63 -33.12 -11.87
CA GLN A 51 44.40 -34.36 -11.75
C GLN A 51 45.14 -34.60 -13.06
N ARG A 52 46.48 -34.54 -13.09
CA ARG A 52 47.28 -34.85 -14.30
C ARG A 52 47.16 -36.34 -14.70
N VAL A 53 46.00 -36.75 -15.20
CA VAL A 53 45.70 -38.16 -15.55
C VAL A 53 46.13 -38.43 -16.99
N LEU A 54 47.07 -39.38 -17.14
CA LEU A 54 47.83 -39.73 -18.34
C LEU A 54 47.21 -40.86 -19.20
N GLU A 55 45.94 -41.23 -18.98
CA GLU A 55 45.33 -42.43 -19.62
C GLU A 55 44.22 -42.11 -20.64
N LEU A 56 43.99 -40.83 -20.95
CA LEU A 56 42.96 -40.38 -21.90
C LEU A 56 43.54 -40.17 -23.32
N SER A 57 42.93 -40.80 -24.32
CA SER A 57 43.23 -40.46 -25.73
C SER A 57 42.68 -39.07 -26.04
N GLY A 58 43.57 -38.10 -26.24
CA GLY A 58 43.20 -36.73 -26.63
C GLY A 58 42.24 -36.71 -27.82
N VAL A 59 42.47 -37.56 -28.82
CA VAL A 59 41.63 -37.69 -30.02
C VAL A 59 40.18 -38.10 -29.68
N GLN A 60 39.98 -39.01 -28.72
CA GLN A 60 38.63 -39.42 -28.30
C GLN A 60 37.88 -38.29 -27.60
N LEU A 61 38.57 -37.49 -26.79
CA LEU A 61 37.98 -36.33 -26.11
C LEU A 61 37.66 -35.20 -27.07
N VAL A 62 38.54 -34.91 -28.04
CA VAL A 62 38.25 -33.93 -29.10
C VAL A 62 36.97 -34.33 -29.83
N ASN A 63 36.87 -35.59 -30.28
CA ASN A 63 35.70 -36.07 -31.02
C ASN A 63 34.40 -35.99 -30.20
N ALA A 64 34.44 -36.42 -28.93
CA ALA A 64 33.28 -36.33 -28.04
C ALA A 64 32.88 -34.87 -27.76
N GLY A 65 33.87 -33.98 -27.60
CA GLY A 65 33.63 -32.56 -27.47
C GLY A 65 32.99 -31.96 -28.73
N VAL A 66 33.47 -32.30 -29.92
CA VAL A 66 32.90 -31.84 -31.20
C VAL A 66 31.46 -32.35 -31.39
N GLU A 67 31.18 -33.60 -31.02
CA GLU A 67 29.84 -34.17 -31.05
C GLU A 67 28.88 -33.39 -30.15
N LEU A 68 29.24 -33.20 -28.88
CA LEU A 68 28.44 -32.44 -27.91
C LEU A 68 28.28 -30.97 -28.32
N TYR A 69 29.29 -30.36 -28.93
CA TYR A 69 29.26 -28.97 -29.39
C TYR A 69 28.21 -28.75 -30.49
N ASN A 70 28.03 -29.76 -31.36
CA ASN A 70 27.10 -29.73 -32.47
C ASN A 70 25.68 -30.21 -32.11
N ALA A 71 25.54 -31.04 -31.06
CA ALA A 71 24.26 -31.57 -30.58
C ALA A 71 23.14 -30.51 -30.38
N PRO A 72 23.38 -29.33 -29.77
CA PRO A 72 22.33 -28.34 -29.54
C PRO A 72 21.92 -27.56 -30.81
N ARG A 73 22.55 -27.78 -31.97
CA ARG A 73 22.31 -26.97 -33.19
C ARG A 73 20.86 -27.04 -33.67
N ALA A 74 20.26 -28.24 -33.66
CA ALA A 74 18.86 -28.42 -34.07
C ALA A 74 17.91 -27.73 -33.06
N ALA A 75 18.14 -27.91 -31.76
CA ALA A 75 17.34 -27.29 -30.70
C ALA A 75 17.43 -25.76 -30.70
N LEU A 76 18.61 -25.18 -30.95
CA LEU A 76 18.79 -23.73 -31.11
C LEU A 76 18.03 -23.19 -32.33
N GLY A 77 17.98 -23.95 -33.43
CA GLY A 77 17.19 -23.59 -34.61
C GLY A 77 15.68 -23.56 -34.34
N VAL A 78 15.16 -24.55 -33.61
CA VAL A 78 13.76 -24.59 -33.18
C VAL A 78 13.43 -23.46 -32.22
N LEU A 79 14.30 -23.18 -31.25
CA LEU A 79 14.15 -22.08 -30.29
C LEU A 79 14.10 -20.72 -31.01
N ALA A 80 14.99 -20.47 -31.97
CA ALA A 80 14.99 -19.22 -32.74
C ALA A 80 13.72 -19.03 -33.59
N GLN A 81 13.15 -20.12 -34.13
CA GLN A 81 11.87 -20.07 -34.84
C GLN A 81 10.71 -19.77 -33.89
N MET A 82 10.73 -20.36 -32.69
CA MET A 82 9.72 -20.14 -31.66
C MET A 82 9.72 -18.69 -31.15
N GLU A 83 10.89 -18.10 -30.92
CA GLU A 83 11.00 -16.71 -30.46
C GLU A 83 10.47 -15.71 -31.48
N LYS A 84 10.74 -15.96 -32.78
CA LYS A 84 10.14 -15.19 -33.87
C LYS A 84 8.62 -15.34 -33.92
N ALA A 85 8.11 -16.55 -33.69
CA ALA A 85 6.66 -16.81 -33.66
C ALA A 85 5.96 -16.20 -32.43
N ARG A 86 6.62 -16.17 -31.26
CA ARG A 86 6.11 -15.51 -30.04
C ARG A 86 5.93 -14.00 -30.22
N GLN A 87 6.86 -13.34 -30.91
CA GLN A 87 6.74 -11.92 -31.26
C GLN A 87 5.57 -11.63 -32.22
N GLN A 88 5.04 -12.66 -32.89
CA GLN A 88 3.93 -12.59 -33.85
C GLN A 88 2.61 -13.18 -33.29
N GLY A 89 2.54 -13.50 -32.00
CA GLY A 89 1.32 -13.99 -31.34
C GLY A 89 1.00 -15.49 -31.56
N GLY A 90 1.98 -16.31 -31.94
CA GLY A 90 1.79 -17.76 -32.16
C GLY A 90 1.77 -18.64 -30.90
N GLU A 91 1.24 -19.87 -31.04
CA GLU A 91 1.12 -20.87 -29.97
C GLU A 91 2.45 -21.28 -29.31
N GLN A 92 2.39 -21.62 -28.01
CA GLN A 92 3.53 -22.08 -27.21
C GLN A 92 3.84 -23.57 -27.46
N ARG A 93 4.96 -23.88 -28.12
CA ARG A 93 5.60 -25.21 -28.11
C ARG A 93 6.63 -25.33 -26.96
N THR A 94 6.78 -26.51 -26.37
CA THR A 94 7.83 -26.77 -25.38
C THR A 94 9.17 -27.04 -26.07
N THR A 95 10.23 -26.34 -25.66
CA THR A 95 11.60 -26.47 -26.21
C THR A 95 12.62 -26.43 -25.07
N PHE A 96 13.85 -26.91 -25.33
CA PHE A 96 14.93 -26.79 -24.35
C PHE A 96 15.24 -25.31 -24.06
N PRO A 97 15.40 -24.92 -22.78
CA PRO A 97 15.79 -23.55 -22.43
C PRO A 97 17.12 -23.15 -23.08
N ARG A 98 17.20 -21.91 -23.59
CA ARG A 98 18.43 -21.32 -24.15
C ARG A 98 19.64 -21.53 -23.24
N TYR A 99 19.43 -21.37 -21.93
CA TYR A 99 20.47 -21.57 -20.90
C TYR A 99 21.16 -22.93 -21.02
N LEU A 100 20.39 -24.02 -21.09
CA LEU A 100 20.97 -25.38 -21.15
C LEU A 100 21.67 -25.63 -22.49
N LEU A 101 21.14 -25.10 -23.58
CA LEU A 101 21.75 -25.22 -24.91
C LEU A 101 23.11 -24.50 -24.98
N ALA A 102 23.19 -23.30 -24.39
CA ALA A 102 24.44 -22.53 -24.31
C ALA A 102 25.45 -23.23 -23.37
N VAL A 103 25.00 -23.68 -22.19
CA VAL A 103 25.83 -24.43 -21.23
C VAL A 103 26.39 -25.70 -21.87
N THR A 104 25.60 -26.42 -22.66
CA THR A 104 26.05 -27.62 -23.39
C THR A 104 27.29 -27.31 -24.25
N ARG A 105 27.27 -26.21 -25.01
CA ARG A 105 28.42 -25.82 -25.85
C ARG A 105 29.64 -25.40 -25.03
N LEU A 106 29.43 -24.77 -23.87
CA LEU A 106 30.52 -24.46 -22.95
C LEU A 106 31.17 -25.73 -22.40
N VAL A 107 30.37 -26.71 -21.96
CA VAL A 107 30.86 -28.01 -21.48
C VAL A 107 31.63 -28.72 -22.59
N ALA A 108 31.11 -28.73 -23.80
CA ALA A 108 31.78 -29.28 -24.97
C ALA A 108 33.15 -28.61 -25.23
N ALA A 109 33.22 -27.27 -25.16
CA ALA A 109 34.49 -26.54 -25.29
C ALA A 109 35.48 -26.89 -24.18
N LYS A 110 35.03 -27.08 -22.93
CA LYS A 110 35.88 -27.53 -21.81
C LYS A 110 36.41 -28.95 -22.02
N ILE A 111 35.61 -29.87 -22.56
CA ILE A 111 36.06 -31.23 -22.93
C ILE A 111 37.14 -31.17 -24.02
N MET A 112 36.92 -30.35 -25.06
CA MET A 112 37.94 -30.14 -26.09
C MET A 112 39.20 -29.48 -25.51
N GLY A 113 39.09 -28.53 -24.58
CA GLY A 113 40.23 -27.96 -23.85
C GLY A 113 41.02 -28.98 -23.04
N LEU A 114 40.33 -29.93 -22.38
CA LEU A 114 40.97 -31.03 -21.65
C LEU A 114 41.79 -31.93 -22.58
N SER A 115 41.32 -32.14 -23.81
CA SER A 115 42.05 -32.96 -24.79
C SER A 115 43.43 -32.42 -25.12
N LEU A 116 43.59 -31.09 -25.20
CA LEU A 116 44.88 -30.44 -25.47
C LEU A 116 45.90 -30.68 -24.35
N ILE A 117 45.41 -30.82 -23.11
CA ILE A 117 46.25 -31.14 -21.94
C ILE A 117 46.78 -32.58 -22.07
N CYS A 118 45.95 -33.51 -22.53
CA CYS A 118 46.32 -34.92 -22.74
C CYS A 118 47.24 -35.13 -23.96
N SER A 119 47.08 -34.35 -25.03
CA SER A 119 47.90 -34.45 -26.25
C SER A 119 49.33 -33.91 -26.06
N LYS A 120 49.55 -32.97 -25.13
CA LYS A 120 50.86 -32.32 -24.91
C LYS A 120 51.97 -33.25 -24.36
N ASP A 121 51.61 -34.34 -23.66
CA ASP A 121 52.59 -35.28 -23.10
C ASP A 121 52.96 -36.45 -24.04
N SER A 122 52.18 -36.68 -25.11
CA SER A 122 52.49 -37.69 -26.13
C SER A 122 53.45 -37.17 -27.22
N GLU A 123 53.65 -35.86 -27.35
CA GLU A 123 54.65 -35.25 -28.24
C GLU A 123 56.10 -35.46 -27.79
N LYS A 124 56.36 -35.72 -26.50
CA LYS A 124 57.72 -35.98 -25.97
C LYS A 124 58.38 -37.24 -26.55
N GLN A 125 57.66 -38.06 -27.31
CA GLN A 125 58.16 -39.32 -27.86
C GLN A 125 58.22 -39.40 -29.40
N GLY A 126 57.87 -38.36 -30.16
CA GLY A 126 57.87 -38.44 -31.63
C GLY A 126 58.25 -37.16 -32.37
N LYS A 127 59.44 -37.14 -32.99
CA LYS A 127 59.87 -36.10 -33.94
C LYS A 127 59.11 -36.21 -35.27
N GLY A 128 58.21 -35.27 -35.55
CA GLY A 128 57.62 -35.10 -36.89
C GLY A 128 56.89 -33.77 -37.03
N GLU A 129 57.30 -32.94 -37.99
CA GLU A 129 56.72 -31.61 -38.28
C GLU A 129 55.20 -31.66 -38.55
N ASN A 130 54.70 -32.75 -39.15
CA ASN A 130 53.26 -32.94 -39.40
C ASN A 130 52.41 -33.08 -38.12
N LYS A 131 52.97 -33.58 -37.00
CA LYS A 131 52.23 -33.71 -35.74
C LYS A 131 52.09 -32.38 -35.01
N SER A 132 53.14 -31.56 -35.09
CA SER A 132 53.12 -30.20 -34.54
C SER A 132 52.12 -29.29 -35.26
N MET A 133 51.96 -29.46 -36.59
CA MET A 133 50.95 -28.72 -37.36
C MET A 133 49.52 -29.13 -36.96
N GLN A 134 49.26 -30.43 -36.79
CA GLN A 134 47.95 -30.93 -36.35
C GLN A 134 47.57 -30.44 -34.94
N PHE A 135 48.50 -30.47 -34.00
CA PHE A 135 48.27 -29.96 -32.65
C PHE A 135 47.98 -28.44 -32.62
N MET A 136 48.64 -27.67 -33.50
CA MET A 136 48.37 -26.24 -33.65
C MET A 136 46.98 -25.97 -34.24
N ASP A 137 46.54 -26.74 -35.23
CA ASP A 137 45.18 -26.65 -35.77
C ASP A 137 44.14 -26.96 -34.68
N GLU A 138 44.36 -28.02 -33.89
CA GLU A 138 43.50 -28.35 -32.75
C GLU A 138 43.46 -27.21 -31.72
N CYS A 139 44.59 -26.58 -31.41
CA CYS A 139 44.65 -25.45 -30.49
C CYS A 139 43.87 -24.23 -31.01
N VAL A 140 43.95 -23.93 -32.31
CA VAL A 140 43.18 -22.84 -32.95
C VAL A 140 41.69 -23.16 -32.94
N ASP A 141 41.30 -24.40 -33.25
CA ASP A 141 39.90 -24.81 -33.25
C ASP A 141 39.28 -24.74 -31.85
N VAL A 142 39.98 -25.22 -30.83
CA VAL A 142 39.53 -25.12 -29.43
C VAL A 142 39.44 -23.67 -28.96
N LEU A 143 40.41 -22.84 -29.33
CA LEU A 143 40.38 -21.40 -29.06
C LEU A 143 39.13 -20.76 -29.65
N ARG A 144 38.81 -21.06 -30.93
CA ARG A 144 37.62 -20.56 -31.63
C ARG A 144 36.34 -21.08 -31.03
N SER A 145 36.31 -22.34 -30.58
CA SER A 145 35.16 -22.91 -29.87
C SER A 145 34.89 -22.16 -28.57
N PHE A 146 35.90 -21.86 -27.75
CA PHE A 146 35.72 -21.05 -26.54
C PHE A 146 35.26 -19.62 -26.87
N GLY A 147 35.89 -18.96 -27.85
CA GLY A 147 35.52 -17.61 -28.25
C GLY A 147 34.07 -17.50 -28.75
N ARG A 148 33.64 -18.41 -29.63
CA ARG A 148 32.26 -18.47 -30.14
C ARG A 148 31.24 -18.82 -29.07
N VAL A 149 31.61 -19.63 -28.08
CA VAL A 149 30.76 -19.88 -26.90
C VAL A 149 30.63 -18.61 -26.07
N GLY A 150 31.73 -17.87 -25.86
CA GLY A 150 31.69 -16.57 -25.19
C GLY A 150 30.72 -15.59 -25.85
N MET A 151 30.79 -15.48 -27.19
CA MET A 151 29.86 -14.66 -27.97
C MET A 151 28.41 -15.13 -27.82
N LEU A 152 28.16 -16.44 -27.94
CA LEU A 152 26.83 -17.01 -27.74
C LEU A 152 26.27 -16.70 -26.35
N MET A 153 27.10 -16.76 -25.32
CA MET A 153 26.70 -16.43 -23.94
C MET A 153 26.40 -14.94 -23.79
N LEU A 154 27.21 -14.06 -24.38
CA LEU A 154 26.96 -12.61 -24.40
C LEU A 154 25.64 -12.28 -25.12
N GLU A 155 25.41 -12.86 -26.30
CA GLU A 155 24.14 -12.72 -27.02
C GLU A 155 22.97 -13.25 -26.16
N SER A 156 23.14 -14.40 -25.50
CA SER A 156 22.11 -15.00 -24.65
C SER A 156 21.76 -14.15 -23.44
N ALA A 157 22.74 -13.46 -22.83
CA ALA A 157 22.54 -12.54 -21.73
C ALA A 157 21.60 -11.39 -22.12
N SER A 158 21.69 -10.90 -23.37
CA SER A 158 20.83 -9.83 -23.88
C SER A 158 19.37 -10.24 -24.10
N VAL A 159 19.11 -11.56 -24.27
CA VAL A 159 17.76 -12.09 -24.56
C VAL A 159 17.09 -12.70 -23.32
N ASP A 160 17.87 -13.25 -22.38
CA ASP A 160 17.39 -13.92 -21.16
C ASP A 160 17.86 -13.15 -19.92
N CYS A 161 17.21 -12.00 -19.67
CA CYS A 161 17.57 -11.06 -18.61
C CYS A 161 17.55 -11.69 -17.21
N GLU A 162 16.69 -12.69 -16.95
CA GLU A 162 16.58 -13.35 -15.64
C GLU A 162 17.86 -14.09 -15.24
N LYS A 163 18.66 -14.52 -16.22
CA LYS A 163 19.92 -15.25 -16.00
C LYS A 163 21.14 -14.49 -16.53
N CYS A 164 21.01 -13.18 -16.76
CA CYS A 164 22.03 -12.32 -17.34
C CYS A 164 23.40 -12.54 -16.67
N ASP A 165 23.47 -12.42 -15.33
CA ASP A 165 24.72 -12.56 -14.56
C ASP A 165 25.39 -13.92 -14.75
N LYS A 166 24.59 -15.00 -14.83
CA LYS A 166 25.10 -16.36 -15.06
C LYS A 166 25.69 -16.50 -16.44
N TYR A 167 25.05 -15.94 -17.47
CA TYR A 167 25.59 -15.93 -18.83
C TYR A 167 26.87 -15.09 -18.92
N LEU A 168 26.90 -13.91 -18.31
CA LEU A 168 28.07 -13.03 -18.31
C LEU A 168 29.27 -13.67 -17.60
N ALA A 169 29.05 -14.32 -16.45
CA ALA A 169 30.11 -15.06 -15.75
C ALA A 169 30.69 -16.20 -16.60
N MET A 170 29.82 -16.97 -17.28
CA MET A 170 30.24 -18.03 -18.20
C MET A 170 30.92 -17.49 -19.47
N ALA A 171 30.47 -16.35 -19.99
CA ALA A 171 31.11 -15.66 -21.11
C ALA A 171 32.53 -15.22 -20.73
N LYS A 172 32.68 -14.63 -19.53
CA LYS A 172 33.99 -14.24 -18.95
C LYS A 172 34.92 -15.45 -18.86
N GLU A 173 34.43 -16.59 -18.36
CA GLU A 173 35.22 -17.83 -18.28
C GLU A 173 35.64 -18.34 -19.67
N ALA A 174 34.71 -18.36 -20.63
CA ALA A 174 34.96 -18.84 -21.99
C ALA A 174 35.99 -17.96 -22.71
N PHE A 175 35.81 -16.64 -22.69
CA PHE A 175 36.78 -15.71 -23.27
C PHE A 175 38.14 -15.78 -22.58
N SER A 176 38.18 -15.91 -21.25
CA SER A 176 39.44 -16.08 -20.52
C SER A 176 40.17 -17.35 -20.94
N SER A 177 39.46 -18.46 -21.14
CA SER A 177 40.02 -19.73 -21.63
C SER A 177 40.56 -19.59 -23.06
N SER A 178 39.83 -18.89 -23.93
CA SER A 178 40.29 -18.56 -25.29
C SER A 178 41.57 -17.72 -25.28
N MET A 179 41.64 -16.69 -24.41
CA MET A 179 42.80 -15.80 -24.30
C MET A 179 44.02 -16.48 -23.65
N GLN A 180 43.81 -17.44 -22.74
CA GLN A 180 44.89 -18.28 -22.23
C GLN A 180 45.50 -19.18 -23.31
N LEU A 181 44.70 -19.65 -24.27
CA LEU A 181 45.23 -20.36 -25.44
C LEU A 181 45.92 -19.39 -26.39
N TRP A 182 45.32 -18.22 -26.65
CA TRP A 182 45.90 -17.19 -27.51
C TRP A 182 47.28 -16.75 -27.04
N SER A 183 47.43 -16.42 -25.75
CA SER A 183 48.72 -16.00 -25.16
C SER A 183 49.83 -17.06 -25.28
N ARG A 184 49.48 -18.34 -25.45
CA ARG A 184 50.45 -19.42 -25.70
C ARG A 184 50.80 -19.57 -27.18
N ILE A 185 49.86 -19.28 -28.07
CA ILE A 185 50.06 -19.29 -29.52
C ILE A 185 50.82 -18.02 -29.90
N GLY A 186 50.18 -16.86 -29.74
CA GLY A 186 50.69 -15.56 -30.13
C GLY A 186 50.72 -15.35 -31.65
N LEU A 187 50.61 -14.08 -32.05
CA LEU A 187 50.54 -13.68 -33.45
C LEU A 187 51.79 -14.06 -34.27
N SER A 188 52.97 -13.93 -33.66
CA SER A 188 54.26 -14.26 -34.28
C SER A 188 54.46 -15.76 -34.54
N HIS A 189 53.76 -16.61 -33.78
CA HIS A 189 53.75 -18.05 -34.02
C HIS A 189 52.67 -18.42 -35.03
N LEU A 190 51.44 -17.88 -34.88
CA LEU A 190 50.31 -18.16 -35.78
C LEU A 190 50.67 -17.89 -37.25
N THR A 191 51.29 -16.74 -37.52
CA THR A 191 51.73 -16.31 -38.86
C THR A 191 52.77 -17.23 -39.53
N LYS A 192 53.44 -18.10 -38.77
CA LYS A 192 54.37 -19.11 -39.32
C LYS A 192 53.64 -20.36 -39.83
N PHE A 193 52.46 -20.67 -39.29
CA PHE A 193 51.70 -21.89 -39.59
C PHE A 193 50.46 -21.63 -40.46
N LYS A 194 49.84 -20.46 -40.34
CA LYS A 194 48.67 -20.05 -41.12
C LYS A 194 49.03 -18.86 -42.02
N GLN A 195 48.57 -18.90 -43.27
CA GLN A 195 48.83 -17.87 -44.28
C GLN A 195 47.59 -17.62 -45.13
N GLY A 196 47.51 -16.44 -45.75
CA GLY A 196 46.40 -16.05 -46.62
C GLY A 196 45.06 -15.98 -45.88
N LEU A 197 43.99 -16.42 -46.56
CA LEU A 197 42.60 -16.32 -46.05
C LEU A 197 42.39 -17.04 -44.71
N GLU A 198 43.08 -18.16 -44.46
CA GLU A 198 42.96 -18.87 -43.17
C GLU A 198 43.48 -18.03 -42.00
N LEU A 199 44.59 -17.31 -42.20
CA LEU A 199 45.13 -16.40 -41.20
C LEU A 199 44.18 -15.23 -40.97
N GLU A 200 43.64 -14.64 -42.04
CA GLU A 200 42.67 -13.55 -41.95
C GLU A 200 41.42 -13.96 -41.17
N HIS A 201 40.87 -15.15 -41.43
CA HIS A 201 39.70 -15.66 -40.68
C HIS A 201 39.99 -15.90 -39.20
N VAL A 202 41.19 -16.36 -38.85
CA VAL A 202 41.58 -16.54 -37.44
C VAL A 202 41.77 -15.18 -36.76
N VAL A 203 42.35 -14.20 -37.46
CA VAL A 203 42.52 -12.83 -36.97
C VAL A 203 41.17 -12.12 -36.79
N ASP A 204 40.22 -12.27 -37.72
CA ASP A 204 38.84 -11.74 -37.57
C ASP A 204 38.15 -12.35 -36.35
N ASP A 205 38.23 -13.68 -36.16
CA ASP A 205 37.66 -14.34 -34.97
C ASP A 205 38.34 -13.84 -33.67
N LEU A 206 39.66 -13.71 -33.65
CA LEU A 206 40.41 -13.19 -32.48
C LEU A 206 40.07 -11.74 -32.15
N TRP A 207 39.88 -10.91 -33.18
CA TRP A 207 39.43 -9.54 -33.04
C TRP A 207 38.07 -9.50 -32.33
N ASP A 208 37.10 -10.25 -32.85
CA ASP A 208 35.74 -10.29 -32.28
C ASP A 208 35.77 -10.82 -30.84
N PHE A 209 36.57 -11.86 -30.56
CA PHE A 209 36.68 -12.40 -29.20
C PHE A 209 37.29 -11.42 -28.21
N CYS A 210 38.34 -10.66 -28.60
CA CYS A 210 38.94 -9.66 -27.72
C CYS A 210 38.00 -8.48 -27.50
N ALA A 211 37.31 -8.02 -28.55
CA ALA A 211 36.34 -6.93 -28.46
C ALA A 211 35.13 -7.31 -27.57
N ASP A 212 34.57 -8.51 -27.75
CA ASP A 212 33.45 -8.98 -26.93
C ASP A 212 33.89 -9.34 -25.50
N ARG A 213 35.14 -9.77 -25.30
CA ARG A 213 35.71 -9.91 -23.94
C ARG A 213 35.71 -8.57 -23.21
N VAL A 214 36.12 -7.47 -23.87
CA VAL A 214 36.06 -6.12 -23.27
C VAL A 214 34.62 -5.77 -22.89
N ARG A 215 33.64 -6.00 -23.77
CA ARG A 215 32.21 -5.75 -23.49
C ARG A 215 31.70 -6.55 -22.30
N VAL A 216 32.02 -7.84 -22.22
CA VAL A 216 31.63 -8.69 -21.07
C VAL A 216 32.26 -8.16 -19.79
N LEU A 217 33.53 -7.79 -19.80
CA LEU A 217 34.21 -7.29 -18.61
C LEU A 217 33.63 -5.96 -18.14
N GLN A 218 33.25 -5.06 -19.05
CA GLN A 218 32.52 -3.83 -18.70
C GLN A 218 31.19 -4.15 -18.02
N LEU A 219 30.39 -5.03 -18.62
CA LEU A 219 29.09 -5.41 -18.07
C LEU A 219 29.24 -6.10 -16.71
N VAL A 220 30.27 -6.94 -16.49
CA VAL A 220 30.49 -7.62 -15.20
C VAL A 220 30.99 -6.66 -14.12
N ALA A 221 31.81 -5.66 -14.49
CA ALA A 221 32.29 -4.65 -13.54
C ALA A 221 31.14 -3.80 -12.97
N ASP A 222 30.06 -3.59 -13.72
CA ASP A 222 28.87 -2.89 -13.23
C ASP A 222 28.12 -3.66 -12.11
N TYR A 223 28.32 -4.97 -12.01
CA TYR A 223 27.62 -5.85 -11.04
C TYR A 223 28.52 -6.45 -9.96
N SER A 224 29.84 -6.17 -9.94
CA SER A 224 30.77 -6.85 -9.03
C SER A 224 31.86 -5.96 -8.43
N ASP A 225 32.30 -6.30 -7.21
CA ASP A 225 33.34 -5.57 -6.47
C ASP A 225 34.78 -5.83 -6.98
N ASN A 226 34.96 -6.62 -8.05
CA ASN A 226 36.27 -7.05 -8.58
C ASN A 226 36.86 -6.11 -9.65
N SER A 227 36.43 -4.84 -9.64
CA SER A 227 36.76 -3.83 -10.65
C SER A 227 38.25 -3.68 -11.01
N PRO A 228 39.25 -3.83 -10.11
CA PRO A 228 40.67 -3.70 -10.50
C PRO A 228 41.20 -4.91 -11.29
N GLU A 229 40.64 -6.11 -11.09
CA GLU A 229 41.03 -7.29 -11.89
C GLU A 229 40.41 -7.23 -13.28
N GLU A 230 39.13 -6.82 -13.37
CA GLU A 230 38.47 -6.58 -14.66
C GLU A 230 39.18 -5.49 -15.48
N PHE A 231 39.60 -4.39 -14.83
CA PHE A 231 40.35 -3.32 -15.48
C PHE A 231 41.63 -3.84 -16.16
N ARG A 232 42.44 -4.63 -15.44
CA ARG A 232 43.68 -5.21 -15.98
C ARG A 232 43.40 -6.07 -17.22
N ASP A 233 42.34 -6.85 -17.18
CA ASP A 233 41.94 -7.72 -18.28
C ASP A 233 41.42 -6.94 -19.50
N ILE A 234 40.70 -5.83 -19.28
CA ILE A 234 40.27 -4.89 -20.33
C ILE A 234 41.51 -4.29 -21.01
N VAL A 235 42.44 -3.72 -20.23
CA VAL A 235 43.68 -3.13 -20.76
C VAL A 235 44.49 -4.16 -21.55
N SER A 236 44.64 -5.37 -21.01
CA SER A 236 45.32 -6.47 -21.72
C SER A 236 44.65 -6.78 -23.06
N SER A 237 43.31 -6.80 -23.12
CA SER A 237 42.58 -7.11 -24.35
C SER A 237 42.67 -5.97 -25.38
N LEU A 238 42.71 -4.71 -24.94
CA LEU A 238 42.95 -3.55 -25.82
C LEU A 238 44.35 -3.55 -26.42
N HIS A 239 45.36 -3.99 -25.67
CA HIS A 239 46.71 -4.18 -26.22
C HIS A 239 46.77 -5.29 -27.27
N GLU A 240 46.08 -6.41 -27.06
CA GLU A 240 45.96 -7.46 -28.09
C GLU A 240 45.26 -6.94 -29.35
N LEU A 241 44.15 -6.20 -29.20
CA LEU A 241 43.46 -5.55 -30.32
C LEU A 241 44.35 -4.56 -31.07
N LYS A 242 45.16 -3.77 -30.35
CA LYS A 242 46.17 -2.89 -30.96
C LYS A 242 47.17 -3.66 -31.82
N MET A 243 47.61 -4.84 -31.38
CA MET A 243 48.52 -5.69 -32.18
C MET A 243 47.87 -6.28 -33.43
N LEU A 244 46.55 -6.49 -33.40
CA LEU A 244 45.77 -6.98 -34.55
C LEU A 244 45.35 -5.86 -35.52
N ALA A 245 45.28 -4.60 -35.06
CA ALA A 245 44.85 -3.46 -35.86
C ALA A 245 45.54 -3.33 -37.24
N PRO A 246 46.86 -3.54 -37.39
CA PRO A 246 47.54 -3.44 -38.68
C PRO A 246 47.09 -4.44 -39.76
N TYR A 247 46.36 -5.50 -39.40
CA TYR A 247 45.92 -6.52 -40.35
C TYR A 247 44.72 -6.09 -41.18
N LYS A 248 43.96 -5.08 -40.73
CA LYS A 248 42.77 -4.58 -41.43
C LYS A 248 42.53 -3.12 -41.08
N ALA A 249 42.53 -2.24 -42.09
CA ALA A 249 42.39 -0.79 -41.89
C ALA A 249 41.15 -0.39 -41.04
N ALA A 250 40.06 -1.15 -41.11
CA ALA A 250 38.84 -0.88 -40.31
C ALA A 250 39.02 -1.09 -38.79
N TYR A 251 40.00 -1.88 -38.36
CA TYR A 251 40.21 -2.23 -36.97
C TYR A 251 40.68 -1.04 -36.12
N ALA A 252 41.58 -0.20 -36.64
CA ALA A 252 42.06 0.95 -35.90
C ALA A 252 40.91 1.91 -35.51
N SER A 253 39.96 2.13 -36.44
CA SER A 253 38.73 2.92 -36.15
C SER A 253 37.85 2.22 -35.12
N ARG A 254 37.64 0.89 -35.24
CA ARG A 254 36.81 0.12 -34.29
C ARG A 254 37.43 0.07 -32.89
N LEU A 255 38.76 0.05 -32.77
CA LEU A 255 39.47 0.10 -31.49
C LEU A 255 39.23 1.43 -30.78
N ILE A 256 39.31 2.54 -31.53
CA ILE A 256 38.99 3.87 -31.01
C ILE A 256 37.54 3.91 -30.50
N ASP A 257 36.58 3.42 -31.27
CA ASP A 257 35.17 3.41 -30.88
C ASP A 257 34.94 2.55 -29.62
N LEU A 258 35.62 1.40 -29.51
CA LEU A 258 35.58 0.56 -28.32
C LEU A 258 36.17 1.28 -27.09
N MET A 259 37.33 1.92 -27.22
CA MET A 259 37.96 2.67 -26.13
C MET A 259 37.10 3.87 -25.69
N LYS A 260 36.40 4.55 -26.60
CA LYS A 260 35.41 5.59 -26.24
C LYS A 260 34.30 5.01 -25.38
N SER A 261 33.73 3.87 -25.77
CA SER A 261 32.69 3.20 -25.00
C SER A 261 33.18 2.77 -23.60
N VAL A 262 34.43 2.34 -23.46
CA VAL A 262 35.03 2.04 -22.16
C VAL A 262 35.21 3.29 -21.29
N SER A 263 35.73 4.37 -21.87
CA SER A 263 35.82 5.69 -21.21
C SER A 263 34.46 6.18 -20.72
N ASP A 264 33.41 6.03 -21.54
CA ASP A 264 32.05 6.43 -21.17
C ASP A 264 31.50 5.58 -20.02
N GLY A 265 31.76 4.27 -20.03
CA GLY A 265 31.39 3.37 -18.93
C GLY A 265 32.02 3.80 -17.59
N TYR A 266 33.33 4.04 -17.56
CA TYR A 266 34.00 4.49 -16.33
C TYR A 266 33.56 5.89 -15.86
N SER A 267 33.26 6.78 -16.80
CA SER A 267 32.70 8.11 -16.49
C SER A 267 31.32 8.01 -15.85
N GLN A 268 30.44 7.14 -16.38
CA GLN A 268 29.10 6.90 -15.83
C GLN A 268 29.14 6.20 -14.47
N ALA A 269 30.05 5.24 -14.28
CA ALA A 269 30.26 4.53 -13.02
C ALA A 269 30.96 5.38 -11.94
N ALA A 270 31.27 6.65 -12.22
CA ALA A 270 31.92 7.59 -11.31
C ALA A 270 33.16 6.99 -10.60
N SER A 271 33.98 6.24 -11.33
CA SER A 271 35.18 5.56 -10.84
C SER A 271 36.46 6.32 -11.26
N PRO A 272 36.82 7.41 -10.54
CA PRO A 272 37.86 8.35 -11.00
C PRO A 272 39.24 7.71 -11.11
N GLU A 273 39.60 6.80 -10.20
CA GLU A 273 40.91 6.15 -10.21
C GLU A 273 41.11 5.27 -11.45
N LEU A 274 40.12 4.43 -11.78
CA LEU A 274 40.14 3.60 -12.97
C LEU A 274 40.09 4.43 -14.26
N LEU A 275 39.34 5.53 -14.26
CA LEU A 275 39.26 6.41 -15.43
C LEU A 275 40.61 7.12 -15.69
N VAL A 276 41.36 7.50 -14.65
CA VAL A 276 42.72 8.06 -14.80
C VAL A 276 43.64 7.02 -15.45
N GLU A 277 43.75 5.83 -14.85
CA GLU A 277 44.62 4.77 -15.36
C GLU A 277 44.22 4.34 -16.78
N PHE A 278 42.92 4.25 -17.05
CA PHE A 278 42.40 3.96 -18.38
C PHE A 278 42.78 5.04 -19.39
N THR A 279 42.60 6.32 -19.03
CA THR A 279 42.87 7.44 -19.94
C THR A 279 44.33 7.47 -20.35
N GLU A 280 45.25 7.24 -19.42
CA GLU A 280 46.68 7.15 -19.73
C GLU A 280 46.98 6.07 -20.78
N GLU A 281 46.41 4.88 -20.60
CA GLU A 281 46.67 3.77 -21.52
C GLU A 281 45.96 3.93 -22.85
N ALA A 282 44.73 4.44 -22.83
CA ALA A 282 43.95 4.77 -24.02
C ALA A 282 44.68 5.81 -24.90
N LEU A 283 45.30 6.83 -24.29
CA LEU A 283 46.11 7.81 -25.00
C LEU A 283 47.38 7.17 -25.59
N ARG A 284 48.09 6.31 -24.86
CA ARG A 284 49.27 5.57 -25.37
C ARG A 284 48.93 4.67 -26.56
N ILE A 285 47.78 4.00 -26.52
CA ILE A 285 47.27 3.20 -27.64
C ILE A 285 46.93 4.13 -28.81
N GLY A 286 46.20 5.23 -28.57
CA GLY A 286 45.85 6.22 -29.58
C GLY A 286 47.06 6.81 -30.31
N ASP A 287 48.09 7.23 -29.57
CA ASP A 287 49.35 7.76 -30.13
C ASP A 287 50.03 6.75 -31.07
N SER A 288 49.98 5.46 -30.73
CA SER A 288 50.58 4.42 -31.56
C SER A 288 49.79 4.07 -32.82
N LEU A 289 48.50 4.44 -32.87
CA LEU A 289 47.65 4.27 -34.05
C LEU A 289 47.76 5.50 -34.99
N GLU A 290 48.28 6.62 -34.52
CA GLU A 290 48.40 7.87 -35.30
C GLU A 290 49.31 7.72 -36.55
N SER A 291 50.15 6.69 -36.60
CA SER A 291 51.00 6.37 -37.76
C SER A 291 50.30 5.62 -38.89
N ASP A 292 48.98 5.38 -38.81
CA ASP A 292 48.22 4.65 -39.83
C ASP A 292 48.06 5.48 -41.12
N THR A 293 48.09 4.81 -42.29
CA THR A 293 48.33 5.45 -43.61
C THR A 293 47.14 6.23 -44.21
N ASP A 294 46.05 6.43 -43.47
CA ASP A 294 44.80 7.00 -43.99
C ASP A 294 44.67 8.50 -43.65
N GLU A 295 44.40 9.36 -44.64
CA GLU A 295 44.49 10.83 -44.53
C GLU A 295 43.52 11.43 -43.48
N HIS A 296 42.39 10.78 -43.21
CA HIS A 296 41.36 11.27 -42.27
C HIS A 296 41.43 10.61 -40.88
N PHE A 297 42.32 9.63 -40.70
CA PHE A 297 42.44 8.89 -39.44
C PHE A 297 43.04 9.73 -38.29
N PRO A 298 44.03 10.63 -38.52
CA PRO A 298 44.55 11.52 -37.48
C PRO A 298 43.46 12.42 -36.84
N GLU A 299 42.48 12.89 -37.63
CA GLU A 299 41.37 13.69 -37.10
C GLU A 299 40.48 12.87 -36.15
N LYS A 300 40.23 11.58 -36.47
CA LYS A 300 39.51 10.67 -35.58
C LYS A 300 40.27 10.41 -34.28
N VAL A 301 41.59 10.27 -34.36
CA VAL A 301 42.46 10.12 -33.18
C VAL A 301 42.43 11.39 -32.32
N ALA A 302 42.48 12.58 -32.93
CA ALA A 302 42.36 13.85 -32.19
C ALA A 302 41.00 13.98 -31.50
N SER A 303 39.90 13.69 -32.20
CA SER A 303 38.54 13.64 -31.63
C SER A 303 38.44 12.65 -30.47
N PHE A 304 39.10 11.49 -30.58
CA PHE A 304 39.18 10.49 -29.52
C PHE A 304 39.93 10.99 -28.29
N LYS A 305 41.13 11.54 -28.47
CA LYS A 305 41.93 12.10 -27.37
C LYS A 305 41.13 13.17 -26.61
N GLN A 306 40.46 14.05 -27.34
CA GLN A 306 39.56 15.04 -26.75
C GLN A 306 38.42 14.40 -25.94
N HIS A 307 37.73 13.39 -26.49
CA HIS A 307 36.62 12.72 -25.81
C HIS A 307 37.02 12.11 -24.46
N VAL A 308 38.12 11.36 -24.43
CA VAL A 308 38.59 10.69 -23.21
C VAL A 308 39.06 11.71 -22.17
N LEU A 309 39.81 12.75 -22.59
CA LEU A 309 40.23 13.83 -21.70
C LEU A 309 39.05 14.62 -21.13
N VAL A 310 37.99 14.86 -21.90
CA VAL A 310 36.78 15.53 -21.39
C VAL A 310 36.06 14.68 -20.34
N ASN A 311 35.97 13.36 -20.53
CA ASN A 311 35.40 12.46 -19.52
C ASN A 311 36.24 12.47 -18.23
N LEU A 312 37.57 12.40 -18.37
CA LEU A 312 38.48 12.50 -17.24
C LEU A 312 38.29 13.83 -16.50
N LEU A 313 38.24 14.95 -17.22
CA LEU A 313 38.03 16.27 -16.63
C LEU A 313 36.72 16.35 -15.84
N ARG A 314 35.61 15.85 -16.39
CA ARG A 314 34.32 15.80 -15.67
C ARG A 314 34.41 15.02 -14.38
N SER A 315 35.07 13.87 -14.40
CA SER A 315 35.26 13.03 -13.21
C SER A 315 36.13 13.73 -12.16
N LEU A 316 37.25 14.35 -12.58
CA LEU A 316 38.12 15.11 -11.69
C LEU A 316 37.43 16.36 -11.10
N CYS A 317 36.59 17.03 -11.88
CA CYS A 317 35.77 18.13 -11.37
C CYS A 317 34.74 17.65 -10.34
N ALA A 318 34.17 16.46 -10.52
CA ALA A 318 33.23 15.88 -9.57
C ALA A 318 33.91 15.45 -8.25
N THR A 319 35.16 14.99 -8.30
CA THR A 319 35.95 14.66 -7.09
C THR A 319 36.59 15.89 -6.42
N GLY A 320 36.65 17.03 -7.12
CA GLY A 320 37.25 18.26 -6.62
C GLY A 320 38.78 18.29 -6.71
N ASP A 321 39.42 17.39 -7.47
CA ASP A 321 40.88 17.35 -7.63
C ASP A 321 41.37 18.44 -8.60
N LEU A 322 41.67 19.61 -8.03
CA LEU A 322 42.01 20.81 -8.78
C LEU A 322 43.29 20.65 -9.62
N ASP A 323 44.36 20.11 -9.04
CA ASP A 323 45.68 20.06 -9.69
C ASP A 323 45.67 19.15 -10.92
N ARG A 324 45.00 17.99 -10.81
CA ARG A 324 44.84 17.06 -11.94
C ARG A 324 43.88 17.60 -12.98
N ALA A 325 42.79 18.26 -12.57
CA ALA A 325 41.84 18.88 -13.49
C ALA A 325 42.49 20.01 -14.31
N GLU A 326 43.32 20.86 -13.69
CA GLU A 326 44.07 21.91 -14.41
C GLU A 326 45.01 21.31 -15.47
N THR A 327 45.73 20.25 -15.10
CA THR A 327 46.63 19.55 -16.03
C THR A 327 45.84 18.94 -17.18
N CYS A 328 44.74 18.25 -16.90
CA CYS A 328 43.86 17.66 -17.90
C CYS A 328 43.28 18.71 -18.85
N TYR A 329 42.80 19.82 -18.30
CA TYR A 329 42.24 20.95 -19.07
C TYR A 329 43.26 21.56 -20.03
N GLN A 330 44.54 21.67 -19.64
CA GLN A 330 45.60 22.16 -20.53
C GLN A 330 45.93 21.18 -21.67
N LEU A 331 45.68 19.89 -21.49
CA LEU A 331 45.90 18.85 -22.51
C LEU A 331 44.76 18.77 -23.53
N ILE A 332 43.58 19.33 -23.23
CA ILE A 332 42.43 19.33 -24.14
C ILE A 332 42.68 20.32 -25.29
N PRO A 333 42.69 19.89 -26.56
CA PRO A 333 42.96 20.77 -27.71
C PRO A 333 41.95 21.92 -27.88
N SER A 334 40.68 21.68 -27.51
CA SER A 334 39.58 22.66 -27.58
C SER A 334 39.16 23.13 -26.18
N ASN A 335 40.12 23.39 -25.29
CA ASN A 335 39.82 23.76 -23.90
C ASN A 335 39.02 25.07 -23.76
N GLN A 336 38.99 25.90 -24.80
CA GLN A 336 38.16 27.11 -24.87
C GLN A 336 36.68 26.85 -25.19
N ASP A 337 36.24 25.61 -25.41
CA ASP A 337 34.82 25.30 -25.58
C ASP A 337 33.99 25.81 -24.38
N PRO A 338 32.87 26.54 -24.58
CA PRO A 338 32.03 27.09 -23.51
C PRO A 338 31.74 26.10 -22.37
N LYS A 339 31.47 24.84 -22.73
CA LYS A 339 31.15 23.78 -21.76
C LYS A 339 32.34 23.41 -20.86
N MET A 340 33.57 23.47 -21.39
CA MET A 340 34.79 23.22 -20.63
C MET A 340 35.12 24.41 -19.72
N LEU A 341 34.92 25.63 -20.21
CA LEU A 341 35.06 26.85 -19.41
C LEU A 341 34.11 26.84 -18.22
N LEU A 342 32.83 26.48 -18.42
CA LEU A 342 31.85 26.37 -17.34
C LEU A 342 32.23 25.29 -16.31
N LEU A 343 32.68 24.13 -16.78
CA LEU A 343 33.08 23.04 -15.91
C LEU A 343 34.27 23.42 -15.01
N MET A 344 35.28 24.09 -15.58
CA MET A 344 36.43 24.58 -14.82
C MET A 344 36.10 25.80 -13.96
N ASN A 345 35.22 26.69 -14.43
CA ASN A 345 34.74 27.83 -13.65
C ASN A 345 34.06 27.36 -12.36
N LYS A 346 33.17 26.37 -12.46
CA LYS A 346 32.54 25.75 -11.29
C LYS A 346 33.57 25.15 -10.34
N LEU A 347 34.53 24.38 -10.84
CA LEU A 347 35.59 23.79 -10.00
C LEU A 347 36.41 24.86 -9.26
N TYR A 348 36.74 25.97 -9.93
CA TYR A 348 37.44 27.08 -9.28
C TYR A 348 36.59 27.78 -8.23
N ILE A 349 35.29 27.96 -8.48
CA ILE A 349 34.35 28.53 -7.50
C ILE A 349 34.26 27.63 -6.26
N ASP A 350 34.07 26.33 -6.44
CA ASP A 350 33.97 25.35 -5.36
C ASP A 350 35.26 25.31 -4.51
N ASN A 351 36.43 25.51 -5.14
CA ASN A 351 37.73 25.60 -4.48
C ASN A 351 38.12 27.04 -4.03
N ARG A 352 37.21 28.01 -4.11
CA ARG A 352 37.42 29.43 -3.73
C ARG A 352 38.55 30.14 -4.49
N GLN A 353 38.90 29.69 -5.68
CA GLN A 353 39.87 30.31 -6.59
C GLN A 353 39.20 31.33 -7.51
N PHE A 354 38.56 32.35 -6.92
CA PHE A 354 37.69 33.28 -7.64
C PHE A 354 38.39 34.08 -8.74
N GLU A 355 39.67 34.44 -8.57
CA GLU A 355 40.46 35.14 -9.60
C GLU A 355 40.62 34.31 -10.88
N LYS A 356 40.82 32.99 -10.73
CA LYS A 356 40.92 32.07 -11.87
C LYS A 356 39.54 31.84 -12.51
N ALA A 357 38.50 31.72 -11.68
CA ALA A 357 37.12 31.59 -12.13
C ALA A 357 36.68 32.81 -12.96
N HIS A 358 37.01 34.03 -12.51
CA HIS A 358 36.69 35.29 -13.18
C HIS A 358 37.35 35.37 -14.56
N ARG A 359 38.63 35.03 -14.69
CA ARG A 359 39.32 34.98 -15.99
C ARG A 359 38.67 34.02 -16.98
N LEU A 360 38.19 32.86 -16.52
CA LEU A 360 37.47 31.93 -17.39
C LEU A 360 36.12 32.48 -17.84
N LEU A 361 35.43 33.26 -16.99
CA LEU A 361 34.18 33.92 -17.39
C LEU A 361 34.40 35.02 -18.40
N GLN A 362 35.48 35.80 -18.27
CA GLN A 362 35.83 36.79 -19.29
C GLN A 362 36.03 36.14 -20.66
N LEU A 363 36.74 35.01 -20.70
CA LEU A 363 36.89 34.21 -21.93
C LEU A 363 35.55 33.65 -22.44
N LEU A 364 34.63 33.31 -21.53
CA LEU A 364 33.30 32.82 -21.89
C LEU A 364 32.41 33.95 -22.44
N PHE A 365 32.49 35.16 -21.88
CA PHE A 365 31.71 36.33 -22.33
C PHE A 365 32.15 36.82 -23.70
N GLU A 366 33.42 36.61 -24.07
CA GLU A 366 33.93 36.86 -25.41
C GLU A 366 33.36 35.87 -26.46
N GLN A 367 32.74 34.77 -26.03
CA GLN A 367 32.10 33.79 -26.90
C GLN A 367 30.64 34.17 -27.12
N ASP A 368 30.14 34.11 -28.34
CA ASP A 368 28.76 34.50 -28.69
C ASP A 368 27.72 33.46 -28.21
N ASN A 369 27.67 33.22 -26.89
CA ASN A 369 26.81 32.24 -26.23
C ASN A 369 26.30 32.78 -24.89
N PHE A 370 25.21 33.54 -24.96
CA PHE A 370 24.61 34.22 -23.82
C PHE A 370 24.16 33.26 -22.70
N GLU A 371 23.55 32.11 -23.05
CA GLU A 371 23.00 31.18 -22.05
C GLU A 371 24.09 30.57 -21.17
N ASP A 372 25.19 30.11 -21.77
CA ASP A 372 26.32 29.57 -21.02
C ASP A 372 27.00 30.68 -20.19
N SER A 373 27.19 31.87 -20.76
CA SER A 373 27.70 33.05 -20.04
C SER A 373 26.85 33.42 -18.82
N LEU A 374 25.52 33.40 -18.94
CA LEU A 374 24.59 33.67 -17.85
C LEU A 374 24.68 32.60 -16.75
N LEU A 375 24.77 31.31 -17.11
CA LEU A 375 24.97 30.22 -16.15
C LEU A 375 26.28 30.35 -15.37
N GLY A 376 27.37 30.71 -16.06
CA GLY A 376 28.67 30.95 -15.44
C GLY A 376 28.65 32.15 -14.48
N ALA A 377 28.05 33.26 -14.90
CA ALA A 377 27.87 34.45 -14.05
C ALA A 377 27.05 34.13 -12.79
N ARG A 378 25.96 33.35 -12.94
CA ARG A 378 25.12 32.90 -11.81
C ARG A 378 25.90 32.03 -10.84
N ALA A 379 26.64 31.03 -11.33
CA ALA A 379 27.46 30.15 -10.49
C ALA A 379 28.50 30.96 -9.69
N PHE A 380 29.13 31.94 -10.33
CA PHE A 380 30.11 32.81 -9.68
C PHE A 380 29.47 33.71 -8.61
N ALA A 381 28.36 34.37 -8.93
CA ALA A 381 27.64 35.19 -7.97
C ALA A 381 27.16 34.37 -6.77
N GLN A 382 26.67 33.14 -7.02
CA GLN A 382 26.27 32.20 -5.97
C GLN A 382 27.46 31.77 -5.10
N GLY A 383 28.63 31.51 -5.69
CA GLY A 383 29.87 31.20 -4.96
C GLY A 383 30.31 32.33 -4.01
N PHE A 384 29.97 33.57 -4.35
CA PHE A 384 30.16 34.77 -3.52
C PHE A 384 28.98 35.08 -2.59
N GLY A 385 27.98 34.19 -2.49
CA GLY A 385 26.77 34.39 -1.70
C GLY A 385 25.97 35.63 -2.12
N PHE A 386 26.04 36.01 -3.40
CA PHE A 386 25.45 37.23 -3.96
C PHE A 386 25.88 38.53 -3.24
N SER A 387 27.12 38.57 -2.72
CA SER A 387 27.76 39.82 -2.29
C SER A 387 27.86 40.82 -3.44
N ASP A 388 28.06 42.12 -3.14
CA ASP A 388 28.10 43.15 -4.17
C ASP A 388 29.24 42.93 -5.17
N THR A 389 30.40 42.48 -4.69
CA THR A 389 31.52 42.01 -5.52
C THR A 389 31.17 40.81 -6.41
N GLY A 390 30.32 39.91 -5.93
CA GLY A 390 29.84 38.78 -6.73
C GLY A 390 28.83 39.21 -7.79
N LEU A 391 28.03 40.26 -7.53
CA LEU A 391 27.07 40.80 -8.47
C LEU A 391 27.70 41.68 -9.55
N ASP A 392 28.92 42.20 -9.34
CA ASP A 392 29.66 42.96 -10.35
C ASP A 392 29.85 42.16 -11.66
N ILE A 393 29.91 40.83 -11.57
CA ILE A 393 30.01 39.96 -12.76
C ILE A 393 28.81 40.08 -13.70
N TYR A 394 27.61 40.35 -13.16
CA TYR A 394 26.42 40.57 -13.99
C TYR A 394 26.47 41.92 -14.71
N ARG A 395 27.18 42.91 -14.17
CA ARG A 395 27.45 44.18 -14.86
C ARG A 395 28.41 43.95 -16.02
N GLU A 396 29.49 43.19 -15.79
CA GLU A 396 30.40 42.78 -16.86
C GLU A 396 29.68 41.97 -17.95
N LEU A 397 28.75 41.08 -17.58
CA LEU A 397 27.91 40.34 -18.54
C LEU A 397 27.01 41.29 -19.34
N ALA A 398 26.37 42.26 -18.69
CA ALA A 398 25.50 43.24 -19.35
C ALA A 398 26.27 44.15 -20.31
N ASP A 399 27.50 44.54 -19.96
CA ASP A 399 28.38 45.33 -20.83
C ASP A 399 28.74 44.57 -22.12
N ASN A 400 28.87 43.24 -22.04
CA ASN A 400 29.14 42.37 -23.20
C ASN A 400 27.89 42.05 -24.02
N TYR A 401 26.74 41.84 -23.36
CA TYR A 401 25.46 41.50 -23.99
C TYR A 401 24.39 42.58 -23.76
N GLY A 402 24.65 43.79 -24.26
CA GLY A 402 23.78 44.96 -24.02
C GLY A 402 22.30 44.78 -24.38
N ASP A 403 21.99 43.94 -25.38
CA ASP A 403 20.59 43.64 -25.78
C ASP A 403 19.88 42.66 -24.81
N ALA A 404 20.62 41.99 -23.92
CA ALA A 404 20.13 40.98 -22.98
C ALA A 404 19.94 41.49 -21.54
N GLU A 405 20.06 42.81 -21.32
CA GLU A 405 19.95 43.44 -20.00
C GLU A 405 18.66 43.02 -19.25
N PHE A 406 17.55 42.88 -19.97
CA PHE A 406 16.29 42.40 -19.38
C PHE A 406 16.39 40.98 -18.80
N ALA A 407 16.98 40.04 -19.55
CA ALA A 407 17.13 38.65 -19.13
C ALA A 407 18.11 38.51 -17.97
N ILE A 408 19.18 39.31 -17.97
CA ILE A 408 20.15 39.39 -16.88
C ILE A 408 19.48 39.90 -15.60
N ASN A 409 18.74 41.01 -15.68
CA ASN A 409 18.02 41.57 -14.52
C ASN A 409 16.96 40.61 -13.97
N LEU A 410 16.26 39.90 -14.84
CA LEU A 410 15.34 38.85 -14.44
C LEU A 410 16.05 37.72 -13.69
N ASP A 411 17.19 37.24 -14.19
CA ASP A 411 17.98 36.20 -13.52
C ASP A 411 18.45 36.65 -12.14
N VAL A 412 19.00 37.87 -12.05
CA VAL A 412 19.44 38.46 -10.78
C VAL A 412 18.28 38.53 -9.79
N ALA A 413 17.12 39.05 -10.21
CA ALA A 413 15.95 39.16 -9.33
C ALA A 413 15.44 37.77 -8.87
N CYS A 414 15.44 36.77 -9.74
CA CYS A 414 15.00 35.42 -9.38
C CYS A 414 15.93 34.75 -8.35
N ASN A 415 17.25 34.95 -8.48
CA ASN A 415 18.20 34.37 -7.55
C ASN A 415 18.26 35.13 -6.21
N LEU A 416 18.19 36.46 -6.24
CA LEU A 416 18.19 37.30 -5.03
C LEU A 416 16.93 37.14 -4.19
N ALA A 417 15.82 36.66 -4.76
CA ALA A 417 14.58 36.34 -4.05
C ALA A 417 14.78 35.43 -2.83
N PHE A 418 15.80 34.57 -2.87
CA PHE A 418 16.07 33.59 -1.82
C PHE A 418 17.23 33.99 -0.90
N VAL A 419 17.82 35.18 -1.09
CA VAL A 419 18.91 35.71 -0.25
C VAL A 419 18.33 36.61 0.84
N ASP A 420 18.49 36.25 2.12
CA ASP A 420 17.82 36.92 3.25
C ASP A 420 17.93 38.47 3.23
N ASN A 421 19.13 38.99 2.95
CA ASN A 421 19.40 40.44 3.02
C ASN A 421 18.86 41.22 1.80
N LYS A 422 18.56 40.53 0.69
CA LYS A 422 18.17 41.12 -0.60
C LYS A 422 16.76 40.68 -1.06
N ARG A 423 16.13 39.77 -0.32
CA ARG A 423 14.82 39.16 -0.62
C ARG A 423 13.75 40.20 -0.89
N TYR A 424 13.60 41.21 -0.05
CA TYR A 424 12.52 42.20 -0.20
C TYR A 424 12.70 43.10 -1.43
N GLU A 425 13.94 43.47 -1.74
CA GLU A 425 14.26 44.22 -2.96
C GLU A 425 13.95 43.37 -4.19
N ALA A 426 14.37 42.10 -4.18
CA ALA A 426 14.10 41.14 -5.24
C ALA A 426 12.59 40.86 -5.43
N MET A 427 11.81 40.73 -4.35
CA MET A 427 10.35 40.58 -4.43
C MET A 427 9.69 41.76 -5.15
N ASN A 428 10.06 42.99 -4.78
CA ASN A 428 9.54 44.20 -5.41
C ASN A 428 9.95 44.27 -6.88
N GLU A 429 11.17 43.87 -7.19
CA GLU A 429 11.69 43.86 -8.54
C GLU A 429 11.02 42.79 -9.41
N LEU A 430 10.79 41.58 -8.89
CA LEU A 430 10.00 40.54 -9.56
C LEU A 430 8.56 40.98 -9.80
N LYS A 431 7.94 41.69 -8.84
CA LYS A 431 6.62 42.30 -9.03
C LYS A 431 6.64 43.32 -10.16
N ARG A 432 7.63 44.22 -10.18
CA ARG A 432 7.80 45.25 -11.22
C ARG A 432 8.00 44.64 -12.61
N ILE A 433 8.94 43.70 -12.74
CA ILE A 433 9.25 42.98 -13.99
C ILE A 433 8.02 42.18 -14.45
N GLY A 434 7.37 41.48 -13.53
CA GLY A 434 6.17 40.71 -13.79
C GLY A 434 5.01 41.53 -14.34
N CYS A 435 4.74 42.70 -13.73
CA CYS A 435 3.72 43.63 -14.23
C CYS A 435 4.06 44.14 -15.63
N ALA A 436 5.32 44.54 -15.87
CA ALA A 436 5.76 45.00 -17.20
C ALA A 436 5.59 43.90 -18.27
N LEU A 437 5.95 42.65 -17.97
CA LEU A 437 5.77 41.51 -18.87
C LEU A 437 4.29 41.24 -19.20
N LEU A 438 3.39 41.40 -18.22
CA LEU A 438 1.95 41.26 -18.45
C LEU A 438 1.35 42.40 -19.29
N GLU A 439 1.89 43.60 -19.17
CA GLU A 439 1.50 44.73 -20.03
C GLU A 439 1.97 44.52 -21.47
N ILE A 440 3.20 44.07 -21.66
CA ILE A 440 3.75 43.73 -22.99
C ILE A 440 2.94 42.61 -23.63
N GLY A 441 2.61 41.54 -22.89
CA GLY A 441 1.79 40.44 -23.38
C GLY A 441 0.32 40.78 -23.65
N ARG A 442 -0.16 41.95 -23.19
CA ARG A 442 -1.48 42.50 -23.55
C ARG A 442 -1.42 43.44 -24.76
N GLY A 443 -0.24 43.97 -25.09
CA GLY A 443 0.02 44.64 -26.35
C GLY A 443 0.31 43.62 -27.45
N ASP A 444 0.19 44.00 -28.72
CA ASP A 444 0.52 43.14 -29.89
C ASP A 444 2.03 42.78 -30.00
N GLN A 445 2.80 42.93 -28.92
CA GLN A 445 4.21 42.55 -28.84
C GLN A 445 4.34 41.16 -28.20
N ALA A 446 5.03 40.25 -28.87
CA ALA A 446 5.30 38.92 -28.36
C ALA A 446 6.28 38.98 -27.18
N ALA A 447 5.77 39.02 -25.94
CA ALA A 447 6.59 38.75 -24.77
C ALA A 447 7.06 37.28 -24.78
N ASP A 448 8.32 37.01 -24.44
CA ASP A 448 8.77 35.63 -24.27
C ASP A 448 8.04 35.00 -23.06
N SER A 449 7.13 34.07 -23.36
CA SER A 449 6.34 33.34 -22.38
C SER A 449 7.19 32.65 -21.31
N ARG A 450 8.45 32.32 -21.60
CA ARG A 450 9.39 31.70 -20.65
C ARG A 450 9.70 32.62 -19.48
N HIS A 451 9.87 33.93 -19.72
CA HIS A 451 10.16 34.90 -18.66
C HIS A 451 8.97 35.06 -17.70
N ILE A 452 7.73 35.10 -18.24
CA ILE A 452 6.51 35.18 -17.40
C ILE A 452 6.40 33.92 -16.53
N LEU A 453 6.65 32.75 -17.10
CA LEU A 453 6.61 31.49 -16.36
C LEU A 453 7.67 31.47 -15.24
N GLN A 454 8.90 31.91 -15.54
CA GLN A 454 10.00 31.96 -14.58
C GLN A 454 9.68 32.89 -13.39
N VAL A 455 9.15 34.09 -13.63
CA VAL A 455 8.76 35.01 -12.54
C VAL A 455 7.64 34.39 -11.69
N ARG A 456 6.62 33.81 -12.33
CA ARG A 456 5.50 33.17 -11.62
C ARG A 456 5.96 32.00 -10.77
N GLN A 457 6.81 31.14 -11.31
CA GLN A 457 7.38 30.01 -10.59
C GLN A 457 8.20 30.49 -9.40
N THR A 458 9.06 31.48 -9.58
CA THR A 458 9.87 32.05 -8.49
C THR A 458 9.00 32.62 -7.36
N ILE A 459 7.95 33.37 -7.70
CA ILE A 459 7.00 33.92 -6.70
C ILE A 459 6.27 32.79 -5.96
N PHE A 460 5.85 31.76 -6.69
CA PHE A 460 5.16 30.60 -6.09
C PHE A 460 6.09 29.80 -5.18
N ASP A 461 7.32 29.52 -5.60
CA ASP A 461 8.33 28.82 -4.81
C ASP A 461 8.70 29.62 -3.56
N GLY A 462 8.81 30.95 -3.70
CA GLY A 462 8.99 31.88 -2.58
C GLY A 462 7.83 31.85 -1.59
N LEU A 463 6.58 31.88 -2.07
CA LEU A 463 5.38 31.77 -1.25
C LEU A 463 5.33 30.43 -0.52
N GLN A 464 5.59 29.32 -1.22
CA GLN A 464 5.57 27.98 -0.64
C GLN A 464 6.65 27.81 0.42
N ASN A 465 7.86 28.32 0.18
CA ASN A 465 8.94 28.30 1.17
C ASN A 465 8.58 29.12 2.42
N ALA A 466 7.99 30.30 2.23
CA ALA A 466 7.52 31.14 3.34
C ALA A 466 6.41 30.45 4.15
N LEU A 467 5.46 29.78 3.49
CA LEU A 467 4.41 28.98 4.13
C LEU A 467 4.98 27.80 4.93
N ASN A 468 5.93 27.05 4.35
CA ASN A 468 6.58 25.92 5.00
C ASN A 468 7.42 26.36 6.22
N SER A 469 7.98 27.57 6.17
CA SER A 469 8.80 28.16 7.23
C SER A 469 7.99 28.98 8.25
N ASN A 470 6.66 29.04 8.14
CA ASN A 470 5.76 29.86 8.96
C ASN A 470 6.11 31.37 8.98
N LEU A 471 6.70 31.89 7.90
CA LEU A 471 7.04 33.32 7.75
C LEU A 471 5.86 34.09 7.16
N HIS A 472 4.80 34.28 7.96
CA HIS A 472 3.52 34.82 7.46
C HIS A 472 3.58 36.25 6.89
N GLU A 473 4.47 37.12 7.37
CA GLU A 473 4.68 38.46 6.77
C GLU A 473 5.28 38.37 5.36
N ASP A 474 6.19 37.41 5.13
CA ASP A 474 6.76 37.15 3.81
C ASP A 474 5.70 36.55 2.88
N CYS A 475 4.81 35.70 3.40
CA CYS A 475 3.67 35.18 2.64
C CYS A 475 2.74 36.29 2.13
N LEU A 476 2.51 37.34 2.92
CA LEU A 476 1.70 38.48 2.47
C LEU A 476 2.37 39.23 1.31
N LYS A 477 3.68 39.44 1.36
CA LYS A 477 4.43 40.12 0.29
C LYS A 477 4.51 39.29 -0.98
N TRP A 478 4.78 37.99 -0.86
CA TRP A 478 4.75 37.05 -2.00
C TRP A 478 3.34 36.91 -2.58
N GLY A 479 2.32 36.87 -1.73
CA GLY A 479 0.92 36.83 -2.14
C GLY A 479 0.49 38.07 -2.91
N ASP A 480 0.92 39.27 -2.48
CA ASP A 480 0.67 40.53 -3.19
C ASP A 480 1.39 40.59 -4.55
N ALA A 481 2.66 40.15 -4.61
CA ALA A 481 3.38 40.01 -5.88
C ALA A 481 2.67 39.02 -6.81
N GLY A 482 2.29 37.85 -6.31
CA GLY A 482 1.57 36.82 -7.08
C GLY A 482 0.20 37.29 -7.57
N LEU A 483 -0.55 38.01 -6.73
CA LEU A 483 -1.85 38.57 -7.09
C LEU A 483 -1.74 39.61 -8.22
N ALA A 484 -0.68 40.44 -8.21
CA ALA A 484 -0.42 41.39 -9.28
C ALA A 484 -0.12 40.69 -10.62
N LEU A 485 0.47 39.50 -10.57
CA LEU A 485 0.80 38.70 -11.75
C LEU A 485 -0.27 37.69 -12.20
N ALA A 486 -1.29 37.48 -11.38
CA ALA A 486 -2.30 36.44 -11.61
C ALA A 486 -3.19 36.78 -12.81
N SER A 487 -3.18 35.91 -13.82
CA SER A 487 -4.01 36.06 -15.02
C SER A 487 -5.37 35.39 -14.90
N THR A 488 -5.47 34.29 -14.15
CA THR A 488 -6.72 33.52 -14.02
C THR A 488 -7.46 33.86 -12.72
N PRO A 489 -8.80 33.71 -12.68
CA PRO A 489 -9.56 33.83 -11.44
C PRO A 489 -9.09 32.85 -10.35
N GLN A 490 -8.68 31.64 -10.76
CA GLN A 490 -8.21 30.60 -9.85
C GLN A 490 -6.88 30.96 -9.18
N ASP A 491 -5.92 31.51 -9.94
CA ASP A 491 -4.65 32.01 -9.37
C ASP A 491 -4.90 33.16 -8.38
N LYS A 492 -5.77 34.11 -8.76
CA LYS A 492 -6.14 35.24 -7.89
C LYS A 492 -6.78 34.77 -6.59
N ALA A 493 -7.68 33.80 -6.67
CA ALA A 493 -8.32 33.20 -5.50
C ALA A 493 -7.31 32.42 -4.64
N MET A 494 -6.37 31.67 -5.24
CA MET A 494 -5.31 30.98 -4.51
C MET A 494 -4.46 31.97 -3.68
N TYR A 495 -3.92 33.03 -4.30
CA TYR A 495 -3.11 34.02 -3.59
C TYR A 495 -3.90 34.74 -2.49
N THR A 496 -5.18 35.07 -2.74
CA THR A 496 -6.04 35.71 -1.72
C THR A 496 -6.39 34.77 -0.56
N ARG A 497 -6.62 33.47 -0.81
CA ARG A 497 -6.75 32.46 0.26
C ARG A 497 -5.47 32.35 1.11
N MET A 498 -4.30 32.33 0.48
CA MET A 498 -3.01 32.27 1.20
C MET A 498 -2.75 33.52 2.05
N MET A 499 -3.09 34.71 1.53
CA MET A 499 -3.01 35.95 2.30
C MET A 499 -4.00 35.94 3.47
N SER A 500 -5.25 35.52 3.25
CA SER A 500 -6.27 35.39 4.29
C SER A 500 -5.80 34.50 5.44
N ARG A 501 -5.28 33.30 5.13
CA ARG A 501 -4.72 32.38 6.12
C ARG A 501 -3.51 32.97 6.85
N SER A 502 -2.63 33.68 6.16
CA SER A 502 -1.45 34.31 6.78
C SER A 502 -1.84 35.46 7.71
N CYS A 503 -2.83 36.29 7.34
CA CYS A 503 -3.39 37.32 8.20
C CYS A 503 -4.00 36.72 9.47
N LEU A 504 -4.70 35.57 9.36
CA LEU A 504 -5.29 34.87 10.50
C LEU A 504 -4.21 34.42 11.50
N GLN A 505 -3.12 33.83 11.02
CA GLN A 505 -2.00 33.39 11.86
C GLN A 505 -1.24 34.56 12.52
N LEU A 506 -1.25 35.75 11.89
CA LEU A 506 -0.70 36.97 12.45
C LEU A 506 -1.65 37.68 13.44
N GLY A 507 -2.86 37.15 13.66
CA GLY A 507 -3.89 37.79 14.50
C GLY A 507 -4.55 39.02 13.87
N ARG A 508 -4.38 39.25 12.57
CA ARG A 508 -5.01 40.36 11.81
C ARG A 508 -6.39 39.94 11.30
N ASN A 509 -7.30 39.67 12.24
CA ASN A 509 -8.60 39.04 11.99
C ASN A 509 -9.47 39.77 10.95
N THR A 510 -9.55 41.10 11.01
CA THR A 510 -10.34 41.89 10.06
C THR A 510 -9.83 41.78 8.62
N GLU A 511 -8.50 41.84 8.44
CA GLU A 511 -7.87 41.67 7.13
C GLU A 511 -8.05 40.25 6.60
N ALA A 512 -7.92 39.24 7.47
CA ALA A 512 -8.13 37.84 7.11
C ALA A 512 -9.52 37.62 6.51
N PHE A 513 -10.54 38.22 7.12
CA PHE A 513 -11.94 38.12 6.70
C PHE A 513 -12.18 38.85 5.37
N ASP A 514 -11.64 40.05 5.20
CA ASP A 514 -11.73 40.78 3.93
C ASP A 514 -11.09 40.00 2.77
N TRP A 515 -9.94 39.37 3.01
CA TRP A 515 -9.28 38.53 2.02
C TRP A 515 -10.06 37.25 1.71
N ALA A 516 -10.68 36.63 2.72
CA ALA A 516 -11.54 35.45 2.51
C ALA A 516 -12.76 35.78 1.65
N LYS A 517 -13.43 36.92 1.92
CA LYS A 517 -14.55 37.42 1.11
C LYS A 517 -14.13 37.73 -0.32
N LYS A 518 -12.95 38.34 -0.52
CA LYS A 518 -12.39 38.60 -1.85
C LYS A 518 -12.11 37.29 -2.61
N ALA A 519 -11.54 36.28 -1.94
CA ALA A 519 -11.29 34.98 -2.55
C ALA A 519 -12.60 34.32 -3.04
N PHE A 520 -13.65 34.35 -2.21
CA PHE A 520 -14.97 33.83 -2.58
C PHE A 520 -15.63 34.62 -3.71
N ALA A 521 -15.53 35.95 -3.71
CA ALA A 521 -16.08 36.79 -4.77
C ALA A 521 -15.40 36.59 -6.13
N VAL A 522 -14.11 36.21 -6.13
CA VAL A 522 -13.34 35.91 -7.34
C VAL A 522 -13.59 34.47 -7.81
N GLU A 523 -13.62 33.51 -6.90
CA GLU A 523 -13.81 32.09 -7.16
C GLU A 523 -14.73 31.47 -6.09
N ALA A 524 -15.99 31.22 -6.43
CA ALA A 524 -16.96 30.55 -5.55
C ALA A 524 -16.74 29.03 -5.51
N SER A 525 -15.52 28.59 -5.21
CA SER A 525 -15.16 27.17 -5.09
C SER A 525 -15.21 26.68 -3.65
N LYS A 526 -15.24 25.36 -3.49
CA LYS A 526 -15.14 24.65 -2.21
C LYS A 526 -14.00 25.16 -1.34
N GLN A 527 -12.81 25.40 -1.93
CA GLN A 527 -11.64 25.91 -1.21
C GLN A 527 -11.83 27.34 -0.69
N SER A 528 -12.46 28.22 -1.47
CA SER A 528 -12.75 29.60 -1.03
C SER A 528 -13.82 29.64 0.06
N LEU A 529 -14.88 28.84 -0.08
CA LEU A 529 -15.92 28.71 0.94
C LEU A 529 -15.38 28.10 2.24
N PHE A 530 -14.52 27.09 2.16
CA PHE A 530 -13.89 26.50 3.33
C PHE A 530 -12.95 27.51 4.04
N ASN A 531 -12.19 28.29 3.28
CA ASN A 531 -11.38 29.38 3.85
C ASN A 531 -12.26 30.45 4.51
N LEU A 532 -13.39 30.81 3.89
CA LEU A 532 -14.35 31.73 4.50
C LEU A 532 -14.94 31.16 5.78
N PHE A 533 -15.34 29.88 5.81
CA PHE A 533 -15.81 29.19 7.02
C PHE A 533 -14.75 29.25 8.13
N GLN A 534 -13.51 28.86 7.83
CA GLN A 534 -12.42 28.85 8.81
C GLN A 534 -12.17 30.24 9.41
N VAL A 535 -12.11 31.27 8.56
CA VAL A 535 -11.83 32.64 9.03
C VAL A 535 -13.01 33.20 9.81
N THR A 536 -14.27 33.00 9.38
CA THR A 536 -15.44 33.44 10.15
C THR A 536 -15.47 32.76 11.53
N LEU A 537 -15.09 31.47 11.58
CA LEU A 537 -15.09 30.69 12.81
C LEU A 537 -14.00 31.14 13.80
N GLU A 538 -12.78 31.39 13.32
CA GLU A 538 -11.59 31.73 14.12
C GLU A 538 -11.45 33.25 14.41
N ALA A 539 -11.76 34.10 13.44
CA ALA A 539 -11.44 35.53 13.47
C ALA A 539 -12.53 36.41 14.08
N ASP A 540 -13.80 36.01 13.91
CA ASP A 540 -14.97 36.77 14.36
C ASP A 540 -15.65 36.07 15.55
N LEU A 541 -15.21 36.40 16.76
CA LEU A 541 -15.78 35.83 18.00
C LEU A 541 -17.27 36.17 18.19
N ASP A 542 -17.76 37.24 17.54
CA ASP A 542 -19.15 37.68 17.57
C ASP A 542 -19.98 37.11 16.40
N ALA A 543 -19.37 36.36 15.48
CA ALA A 543 -20.07 35.72 14.37
C ALA A 543 -21.21 34.85 14.91
N SER A 544 -22.42 35.18 14.46
CA SER A 544 -23.63 34.48 14.86
C SER A 544 -23.59 33.02 14.35
N GLU A 545 -24.14 32.10 15.13
CA GLU A 545 -24.21 30.70 14.72
C GLU A 545 -24.94 30.54 13.37
N ASP A 546 -25.94 31.38 13.11
CA ASP A 546 -26.70 31.41 11.86
C ASP A 546 -25.84 31.70 10.62
N GLU A 547 -24.83 32.56 10.74
CA GLU A 547 -23.91 32.88 9.64
C GLU A 547 -23.00 31.70 9.31
N LEU A 548 -22.50 30.99 10.32
CA LEU A 548 -21.67 29.79 10.13
C LEU A 548 -22.50 28.64 9.55
N VAL A 549 -23.72 28.45 10.03
CA VAL A 549 -24.68 27.47 9.48
C VAL A 549 -24.99 27.79 8.02
N HIS A 550 -25.18 29.07 7.67
CA HIS A 550 -25.42 29.47 6.28
C HIS A 550 -24.25 29.08 5.35
N ILE A 551 -22.99 29.24 5.80
CA ILE A 551 -21.82 28.84 5.02
C ILE A 551 -21.74 27.31 4.89
N ILE A 552 -22.07 26.56 5.95
CA ILE A 552 -22.13 25.09 5.92
C ILE A 552 -23.16 24.62 4.90
N GLU A 553 -24.36 25.20 4.89
CA GLU A 553 -25.40 24.89 3.90
C GLU A 553 -24.94 25.22 2.47
N GLN A 554 -24.28 26.35 2.25
CA GLN A 554 -23.69 26.68 0.94
C GLN A 554 -22.66 25.65 0.49
N LEU A 555 -21.84 25.12 1.40
CA LEU A 555 -20.88 24.05 1.09
C LEU A 555 -21.59 22.74 0.74
N LYS A 556 -22.63 22.35 1.50
CA LYS A 556 -23.42 21.13 1.29
C LYS A 556 -24.18 21.12 -0.04
N THR A 557 -24.61 22.28 -0.54
CA THR A 557 -25.33 22.39 -1.82
C THR A 557 -24.46 22.14 -3.06
N ARG A 558 -23.15 21.96 -2.90
CA ARG A 558 -22.24 21.77 -4.03
C ARG A 558 -22.14 20.30 -4.46
N ASP A 559 -21.95 20.11 -5.76
CA ASP A 559 -21.78 18.78 -6.36
C ASP A 559 -20.45 18.09 -5.95
N ASP A 560 -19.43 18.86 -5.55
CA ASP A 560 -18.09 18.39 -5.13
C ASP A 560 -17.94 18.23 -3.61
N PHE A 561 -19.07 18.20 -2.88
CA PHE A 561 -19.13 18.06 -1.43
C PHE A 561 -19.15 16.59 -1.01
N GLU A 562 -18.24 16.23 -0.09
CA GLU A 562 -18.05 14.87 0.43
C GLU A 562 -18.22 14.84 1.95
N VAL A 563 -18.46 13.65 2.51
CA VAL A 563 -18.64 13.47 3.97
C VAL A 563 -17.35 13.85 4.74
N GLU A 564 -16.20 13.65 4.12
CA GLU A 564 -14.88 14.03 4.59
C GLU A 564 -14.75 15.55 4.82
N ASP A 565 -15.49 16.38 4.08
CA ASP A 565 -15.48 17.82 4.25
C ASP A 565 -16.18 18.25 5.54
N LEU A 566 -17.30 17.60 5.88
CA LEU A 566 -17.96 17.82 7.17
C LEU A 566 -17.03 17.48 8.32
N LEU A 567 -16.24 16.39 8.22
CA LEU A 567 -15.24 16.06 9.22
C LEU A 567 -14.14 17.12 9.31
N ALA A 568 -13.64 17.62 8.18
CA ALA A 568 -12.64 18.68 8.16
C ALA A 568 -13.17 19.95 8.85
N MET A 569 -14.41 20.36 8.57
CA MET A 569 -15.06 21.48 9.23
C MET A 569 -15.24 21.24 10.73
N GLY A 570 -15.72 20.06 11.11
CA GLY A 570 -15.92 19.68 12.50
C GLY A 570 -14.62 19.67 13.30
N LYS A 571 -13.51 19.22 12.68
CA LYS A 571 -12.18 19.26 13.29
C LYS A 571 -11.68 20.69 13.51
N VAL A 572 -11.85 21.57 12.52
CA VAL A 572 -11.48 23.00 12.65
C VAL A 572 -12.28 23.64 13.78
N ALA A 573 -13.60 23.42 13.82
CA ALA A 573 -14.47 23.92 14.89
C ALA A 573 -14.10 23.37 16.28
N SER A 574 -13.75 22.09 16.38
CA SER A 574 -13.39 21.43 17.64
C SER A 574 -12.09 21.99 18.24
N ASN A 575 -11.12 22.36 17.41
CA ASN A 575 -9.84 22.91 17.86
C ASN A 575 -9.98 24.26 18.61
N LEU A 576 -11.09 24.98 18.44
CA LEU A 576 -11.36 26.24 19.12
C LEU A 576 -11.98 26.07 20.51
N GLY A 577 -12.20 24.83 20.95
CA GLY A 577 -12.65 24.50 22.28
C GLY A 577 -14.13 24.82 22.54
N GLN A 578 -14.46 25.19 23.78
CA GLN A 578 -15.85 25.28 24.26
C GLN A 578 -16.68 26.36 23.56
N SER A 579 -16.07 27.45 23.07
CA SER A 579 -16.78 28.58 22.47
C SER A 579 -17.53 28.24 21.18
N ARG A 580 -17.13 27.18 20.46
CA ARG A 580 -17.72 26.77 19.17
C ARG A 580 -18.30 25.36 19.19
N GLN A 581 -18.53 24.78 20.38
CA GLN A 581 -19.10 23.43 20.51
C GLN A 581 -20.49 23.28 19.87
N ASN A 582 -21.29 24.34 19.79
CA ASN A 582 -22.61 24.30 19.14
C ASN A 582 -22.50 24.03 17.63
N ILE A 583 -21.52 24.63 16.97
CA ILE A 583 -21.24 24.38 15.55
C ILE A 583 -20.70 22.97 15.34
N VAL A 584 -19.83 22.49 16.25
CA VAL A 584 -19.35 21.10 16.22
C VAL A 584 -20.54 20.12 16.31
N LEU A 585 -21.49 20.37 17.23
CA LEU A 585 -22.70 19.56 17.34
C LEU A 585 -23.55 19.61 16.07
N HIS A 586 -23.73 20.79 15.49
CA HIS A 586 -24.52 20.93 14.26
C HIS A 586 -23.90 20.15 13.10
N ILE A 587 -22.58 20.24 12.92
CA ILE A 587 -21.84 19.47 11.91
C ILE A 587 -21.95 17.96 12.16
N LEU A 588 -21.87 17.52 13.43
CA LEU A 588 -22.00 16.11 13.78
C LEU A 588 -23.43 15.60 13.58
N ASP A 589 -24.45 16.40 13.89
CA ASP A 589 -25.86 16.09 13.62
C ASP A 589 -26.11 15.94 12.11
N ASP A 590 -25.59 16.87 11.31
CA ASP A 590 -25.65 16.81 9.84
C ASP A 590 -24.93 15.58 9.27
N LEU A 591 -23.79 15.22 9.85
CA LEU A 591 -23.04 14.04 9.47
C LEU A 591 -23.83 12.77 9.80
N CYS A 592 -24.49 12.70 10.95
CA CYS A 592 -25.40 11.60 11.30
C CYS A 592 -26.57 11.50 10.32
N HIS A 593 -27.19 12.63 9.96
CA HIS A 593 -28.24 12.65 8.94
C HIS A 593 -27.75 12.19 7.57
N THR A 594 -26.56 12.63 7.16
CA THR A 594 -25.97 12.20 5.88
C THR A 594 -25.68 10.70 5.87
N LEU A 595 -25.14 10.16 6.97
CA LEU A 595 -24.89 8.72 7.16
C LEU A 595 -26.16 7.86 7.19
N THR A 596 -27.31 8.41 7.60
CA THR A 596 -28.58 7.65 7.55
C THR A 596 -29.16 7.56 6.12
N GLN A 597 -28.87 8.55 5.27
CA GLN A 597 -29.45 8.68 3.93
C GLN A 597 -28.59 8.10 2.81
N THR A 598 -27.26 7.99 2.99
CA THR A 598 -26.33 7.60 1.92
C THR A 598 -25.65 6.27 2.19
N ASP A 599 -25.63 5.40 1.17
CA ASP A 599 -24.89 4.12 1.19
C ASP A 599 -23.45 4.27 0.65
N SER A 600 -23.10 5.45 0.12
CA SER A 600 -21.86 5.75 -0.62
C SER A 600 -20.71 6.27 0.26
N CYS A 601 -20.63 5.85 1.52
CA CYS A 601 -19.52 6.25 2.39
C CYS A 601 -18.31 5.32 2.19
N SER A 602 -17.11 5.89 2.02
CA SER A 602 -15.86 5.15 1.82
C SER A 602 -15.69 4.05 2.87
N ALA A 603 -15.14 2.90 2.46
CA ALA A 603 -14.87 1.77 3.35
C ALA A 603 -13.95 2.12 4.53
N THR A 604 -13.14 3.20 4.39
CA THR A 604 -12.15 3.64 5.39
C THR A 604 -12.68 4.68 6.39
N PHE A 605 -13.94 5.11 6.28
CA PHE A 605 -14.49 6.18 7.12
C PHE A 605 -14.83 5.65 8.54
N PRO A 606 -14.30 6.25 9.64
CA PRO A 606 -14.46 5.72 11.00
C PRO A 606 -15.81 6.12 11.64
N VAL A 607 -16.92 5.61 11.09
CA VAL A 607 -18.31 5.86 11.54
C VAL A 607 -18.46 5.71 13.06
N GLY A 608 -17.96 4.61 13.64
CA GLY A 608 -18.16 4.30 15.05
C GLY A 608 -17.58 5.36 16.00
N ILE A 609 -16.36 5.81 15.71
CA ILE A 609 -15.65 6.82 16.51
C ILE A 609 -16.34 8.19 16.39
N VAL A 610 -16.78 8.56 15.19
CA VAL A 610 -17.47 9.85 14.95
C VAL A 610 -18.79 9.90 15.72
N LEU A 611 -19.59 8.84 15.68
CA LEU A 611 -20.85 8.75 16.42
C LEU A 611 -20.62 8.76 17.95
N GLN A 612 -19.59 8.06 18.43
CA GLN A 612 -19.22 8.08 19.85
C GLN A 612 -18.87 9.50 20.31
N ASN A 613 -18.04 10.21 19.54
CA ASN A 613 -17.66 11.59 19.86
C ASN A 613 -18.87 12.54 19.85
N ALA A 614 -19.79 12.39 18.89
CA ALA A 614 -21.04 13.16 18.85
C ALA A 614 -21.87 12.92 20.11
N ALA A 615 -22.14 11.65 20.44
CA ALA A 615 -22.91 11.27 21.63
C ALA A 615 -22.27 11.78 22.93
N GLN A 616 -20.94 11.68 23.05
CA GLN A 616 -20.22 12.15 24.22
C GLN A 616 -20.24 13.67 24.34
N LEU A 617 -20.19 14.41 23.23
CA LEU A 617 -20.24 15.87 23.24
C LEU A 617 -21.63 16.39 23.63
N VAL A 618 -22.71 15.75 23.15
CA VAL A 618 -24.07 16.06 23.62
C VAL A 618 -24.22 15.76 25.12
N PHE A 619 -23.68 14.63 25.61
CA PHE A 619 -23.71 14.27 27.03
C PHE A 619 -22.97 15.29 27.91
N ASN A 620 -21.79 15.73 27.49
CA ASN A 620 -21.02 16.75 28.19
C ASN A 620 -21.76 18.09 28.27
N LYS A 621 -22.43 18.48 27.18
CA LYS A 621 -23.24 19.71 27.16
C LYS A 621 -24.44 19.60 28.10
N PHE A 622 -25.13 18.47 28.10
CA PHE A 622 -26.26 18.20 29.00
C PHE A 622 -25.83 18.27 30.48
N THR A 623 -24.70 17.64 30.84
CA THR A 623 -24.20 17.63 32.22
C THR A 623 -23.67 18.99 32.70
N GLN A 624 -23.29 19.88 31.79
CA GLN A 624 -22.83 21.24 32.11
C GLN A 624 -23.98 22.26 32.23
N GLN A 625 -25.13 22.02 31.61
CA GLN A 625 -26.34 22.85 31.73
C GLN A 625 -27.10 22.50 33.04
N ALA A 626 -26.56 22.95 34.17
CA ALA A 626 -27.07 22.66 35.52
C ALA A 626 -28.17 23.62 36.02
N GLU A 627 -28.90 24.32 35.14
CA GLU A 627 -30.14 25.01 35.54
C GLU A 627 -31.36 24.21 35.11
N PRO A 628 -32.32 23.93 36.01
CA PRO A 628 -33.54 23.22 35.69
C PRO A 628 -34.42 24.15 34.87
N SER A 629 -34.26 24.14 33.55
CA SER A 629 -35.32 24.63 32.68
C SER A 629 -36.48 23.66 32.79
N ASP A 630 -37.72 24.15 32.85
CA ASP A 630 -38.93 23.33 33.06
C ASP A 630 -39.26 22.36 31.88
N ASN A 631 -38.32 22.11 30.96
CA ASN A 631 -38.41 21.11 29.88
C ASN A 631 -37.03 20.56 29.44
N PRO A 632 -36.26 19.81 30.27
CA PRO A 632 -34.93 19.33 29.90
C PRO A 632 -34.84 17.81 29.69
N GLU A 633 -35.88 17.03 29.99
CA GLU A 633 -35.80 15.57 30.09
C GLU A 633 -35.83 14.83 28.73
N THR A 634 -36.06 15.51 27.60
CA THR A 634 -36.24 14.84 26.29
C THR A 634 -35.06 14.98 25.31
N SER A 635 -34.23 16.03 25.34
CA SER A 635 -33.34 16.30 24.20
C SER A 635 -32.07 15.44 24.13
N TYR A 636 -31.45 15.07 25.27
CA TYR A 636 -30.22 14.26 25.25
C TYR A 636 -30.53 12.81 24.89
N TYR A 637 -31.48 12.20 25.59
CA TYR A 637 -31.74 10.78 25.44
C TYR A 637 -32.27 10.44 24.03
N GLU A 638 -33.09 11.31 23.44
CA GLU A 638 -33.54 11.18 22.05
C GLU A 638 -32.38 11.31 21.05
N LYS A 639 -31.47 12.27 21.24
CA LYS A 639 -30.27 12.40 20.40
C LYS A 639 -29.34 11.20 20.53
N PHE A 640 -29.12 10.71 21.74
CA PHE A 640 -28.34 9.50 21.97
C PHE A 640 -28.93 8.29 21.25
N LEU A 641 -30.26 8.11 21.34
CA LEU A 641 -30.96 7.05 20.60
C LEU A 641 -30.80 7.22 19.08
N ALA A 642 -30.86 8.45 18.55
CA ALA A 642 -30.64 8.69 17.13
C ALA A 642 -29.23 8.25 16.68
N TYR A 643 -28.18 8.57 17.45
CA TYR A 643 -26.82 8.13 17.15
C TYR A 643 -26.65 6.61 17.30
N ALA A 644 -27.20 6.01 18.36
CA ALA A 644 -27.14 4.57 18.58
C ALA A 644 -27.88 3.81 17.47
N ASN A 645 -29.05 4.27 17.04
CA ASN A 645 -29.79 3.69 15.94
C ASN A 645 -29.05 3.85 14.61
N THR A 646 -28.37 4.98 14.38
CA THR A 646 -27.53 5.19 13.20
C THR A 646 -26.35 4.21 13.18
N LEU A 647 -25.71 3.98 14.33
CA LEU A 647 -24.65 2.99 14.49
C LEU A 647 -25.14 1.58 14.13
N LEU A 648 -26.28 1.17 14.70
CA LEU A 648 -26.88 -0.14 14.46
C LEU A 648 -27.35 -0.33 13.01
N LEU A 649 -27.93 0.72 12.41
CA LEU A 649 -28.35 0.70 11.01
C LEU A 649 -27.15 0.52 10.07
N GLN A 650 -26.04 1.19 10.35
CA GLN A 650 -24.81 1.07 9.56
C GLN A 650 -24.14 -0.29 9.77
N SER A 651 -24.15 -0.85 10.98
CA SER A 651 -23.56 -2.17 11.24
C SER A 651 -24.36 -3.32 10.60
N ALA A 652 -25.68 -3.18 10.47
CA ALA A 652 -26.55 -4.19 9.90
C ALA A 652 -26.49 -4.27 8.35
N ARG A 653 -25.93 -3.26 7.67
CA ARG A 653 -26.03 -3.10 6.20
C ARG A 653 -24.89 -3.72 5.36
N GLN A 654 -23.85 -4.35 5.94
CA GLN A 654 -22.60 -4.59 5.19
C GLN A 654 -22.00 -6.01 5.21
N ASP A 655 -21.38 -6.36 4.07
CA ASP A 655 -20.51 -7.52 3.86
C ASP A 655 -19.16 -7.37 4.60
N THR A 656 -18.63 -8.51 5.05
CA THR A 656 -17.70 -8.67 6.18
C THR A 656 -16.26 -8.16 6.02
N VAL A 657 -15.88 -7.56 4.89
CA VAL A 657 -14.45 -7.46 4.51
C VAL A 657 -13.69 -6.27 5.13
N HIS A 658 -14.34 -5.20 5.62
CA HIS A 658 -13.66 -4.00 6.17
C HIS A 658 -14.23 -3.45 7.50
N LEU A 659 -14.92 -4.29 8.29
CA LEU A 659 -15.71 -3.85 9.45
C LEU A 659 -14.89 -3.22 10.59
N LYS A 660 -13.68 -3.73 10.88
CA LYS A 660 -12.82 -3.23 11.97
C LYS A 660 -12.31 -1.80 11.71
N GLU A 661 -12.07 -1.45 10.46
CA GLU A 661 -11.55 -0.12 10.07
C GLU A 661 -12.66 0.94 10.14
N ARG A 662 -13.90 0.58 9.79
CA ARG A 662 -15.05 1.49 9.75
C ARG A 662 -15.63 1.79 11.13
N PHE A 663 -15.69 0.82 12.04
CA PHE A 663 -16.27 1.01 13.37
C PHE A 663 -15.25 1.20 14.50
N GLY A 664 -13.97 0.97 14.22
CA GLY A 664 -12.88 1.10 15.19
C GLY A 664 -12.76 -0.11 16.12
N PRO A 665 -12.15 0.06 17.31
CA PRO A 665 -12.01 -1.02 18.29
C PRO A 665 -13.34 -1.37 18.97
N SER A 666 -13.43 -2.59 19.53
CA SER A 666 -14.61 -3.08 20.25
C SER A 666 -15.02 -2.22 21.46
N SER A 667 -14.11 -1.40 21.99
CA SER A 667 -14.39 -0.41 23.04
C SER A 667 -15.44 0.63 22.64
N VAL A 668 -15.63 0.89 21.35
CA VAL A 668 -16.69 1.81 20.87
C VAL A 668 -18.07 1.22 21.18
N PHE A 669 -18.29 -0.05 20.85
CA PHE A 669 -19.54 -0.76 21.15
C PHE A 669 -19.74 -0.94 22.66
N GLU A 670 -18.67 -1.24 23.41
CA GLU A 670 -18.71 -1.30 24.87
C GLU A 670 -19.17 0.03 25.49
N TRP A 671 -18.69 1.16 24.95
CA TRP A 671 -19.10 2.48 25.41
C TRP A 671 -20.59 2.74 25.16
N PHE A 672 -21.07 2.49 23.93
CA PHE A 672 -22.49 2.65 23.60
C PHE A 672 -23.39 1.71 24.41
N PHE A 673 -22.95 0.48 24.65
CA PHE A 673 -23.64 -0.48 25.51
C PHE A 673 -23.75 0.06 26.94
N ARG A 674 -22.64 0.50 27.53
CA ARG A 674 -22.60 1.00 28.91
C ARG A 674 -23.49 2.23 29.08
N MET A 675 -23.40 3.19 28.15
CA MET A 675 -24.25 4.38 28.18
C MET A 675 -25.73 4.02 28.05
N SER A 676 -26.10 3.13 27.13
CA SER A 676 -27.48 2.67 26.97
C SER A 676 -27.98 1.98 28.25
N PHE A 677 -27.15 1.13 28.86
CA PHE A 677 -27.50 0.41 30.08
C PHE A 677 -27.62 1.34 31.31
N ASP A 678 -26.71 2.30 31.46
CA ASP A 678 -26.74 3.28 32.55
C ASP A 678 -27.96 4.19 32.43
N ILE A 679 -28.30 4.63 31.20
CA ILE A 679 -29.54 5.37 30.92
C ILE A 679 -30.74 4.49 31.29
N ALA A 680 -30.82 3.25 30.80
CA ALA A 680 -31.91 2.32 31.08
C ALA A 680 -32.12 2.10 32.59
N LYS A 681 -31.04 1.96 33.35
CA LYS A 681 -31.08 1.79 34.80
C LYS A 681 -31.57 3.05 35.52
N SER A 682 -31.23 4.24 35.01
CA SER A 682 -31.65 5.51 35.60
C SER A 682 -33.11 5.86 35.31
N THR A 683 -33.62 5.53 34.12
CA THR A 683 -34.98 5.86 33.68
C THR A 683 -35.98 4.72 33.89
N GLU A 684 -35.50 3.49 34.11
CA GLU A 684 -36.30 2.26 34.07
C GLU A 684 -37.13 2.12 32.77
N ASP A 685 -36.61 2.62 31.65
CA ASP A 685 -37.22 2.49 30.32
C ASP A 685 -36.61 1.30 29.56
N SER A 686 -37.48 0.35 29.19
CA SER A 686 -37.12 -0.90 28.51
C SER A 686 -36.49 -0.69 27.14
N LYS A 687 -36.80 0.41 26.45
CA LYS A 687 -36.25 0.72 25.12
C LYS A 687 -34.73 0.77 25.12
N TYR A 688 -34.12 1.36 26.15
CA TYR A 688 -32.66 1.45 26.25
C TYR A 688 -32.01 0.10 26.57
N PHE A 689 -32.70 -0.79 27.31
CA PHE A 689 -32.23 -2.16 27.50
C PHE A 689 -32.27 -2.96 26.18
N ILE A 690 -33.28 -2.76 25.34
CA ILE A 690 -33.40 -3.40 24.02
C ILE A 690 -32.30 -2.89 23.06
N VAL A 691 -32.03 -1.59 23.07
CA VAL A 691 -30.92 -1.00 22.29
C VAL A 691 -29.58 -1.55 22.78
N ALA A 692 -29.33 -1.60 24.10
CA ALA A 692 -28.12 -2.19 24.67
C ALA A 692 -27.95 -3.67 24.28
N ALA A 693 -29.03 -4.45 24.30
CA ALA A 693 -29.01 -5.84 23.85
C ALA A 693 -28.62 -5.98 22.37
N THR A 694 -29.15 -5.09 21.52
CA THR A 694 -28.88 -5.10 20.08
C THR A 694 -27.45 -4.64 19.78
N ILE A 695 -26.90 -3.68 20.54
CA ILE A 695 -25.47 -3.30 20.47
C ILE A 695 -24.57 -4.47 20.86
N ALA A 696 -24.91 -5.22 21.92
CA ALA A 696 -24.14 -6.40 22.34
C ALA A 696 -24.15 -7.49 21.27
N GLU A 697 -25.31 -7.77 20.68
CA GLU A 697 -25.44 -8.74 19.58
C GLU A 697 -24.62 -8.33 18.36
N GLN A 698 -24.68 -7.07 17.94
CA GLN A 698 -23.87 -6.58 16.83
C GLN A 698 -22.37 -6.60 17.14
N SER A 699 -21.96 -6.29 18.38
CA SER A 699 -20.57 -6.44 18.82
C SER A 699 -20.09 -7.89 18.70
N ASP A 700 -20.91 -8.84 19.11
CA ASP A 700 -20.59 -10.27 19.03
C ASP A 700 -20.48 -10.74 17.57
N VAL A 701 -21.33 -10.22 16.67
CA VAL A 701 -21.24 -10.49 15.21
C VAL A 701 -19.97 -9.89 14.60
N LEU A 702 -19.60 -8.66 14.98
CA LEU A 702 -18.48 -7.92 14.37
C LEU A 702 -17.10 -8.37 14.87
N TYR A 703 -16.98 -8.68 16.17
CA TYR A 703 -15.69 -8.97 16.82
C TYR A 703 -15.54 -10.44 17.23
N GLY A 704 -16.60 -11.25 17.17
CA GLY A 704 -16.56 -12.68 17.50
C GLY A 704 -16.04 -12.92 18.93
N GLU A 705 -14.99 -13.72 19.05
CA GLU A 705 -14.34 -14.04 20.33
C GLU A 705 -13.67 -12.83 21.01
N ASP A 706 -13.33 -11.78 20.26
CA ASP A 706 -12.72 -10.56 20.79
C ASP A 706 -13.77 -9.57 21.36
N SER A 707 -15.06 -9.91 21.32
CA SER A 707 -16.14 -9.04 21.81
C SER A 707 -16.15 -8.98 23.35
N PRO A 708 -16.03 -7.78 23.97
CA PRO A 708 -16.13 -7.63 25.42
C PRO A 708 -17.57 -7.80 25.94
N LEU A 709 -18.56 -7.81 25.04
CA LEU A 709 -19.99 -7.89 25.35
C LEU A 709 -20.57 -9.28 25.16
N LYS A 710 -19.72 -10.31 25.04
CA LYS A 710 -20.14 -11.68 24.80
C LYS A 710 -21.23 -12.13 25.77
N GLN A 711 -22.34 -12.63 25.22
CA GLN A 711 -23.50 -13.14 25.97
C GLN A 711 -24.22 -12.09 26.86
N ARG A 712 -23.92 -10.79 26.74
CA ARG A 712 -24.64 -9.73 27.47
C ARG A 712 -26.02 -9.42 26.90
N CYS A 713 -26.27 -9.78 25.64
CA CYS A 713 -27.57 -9.59 24.98
C CYS A 713 -28.73 -10.19 25.79
N GLN A 714 -28.60 -11.45 26.22
CA GLN A 714 -29.64 -12.14 26.99
C GLN A 714 -29.95 -11.44 28.32
N GLN A 715 -28.91 -10.98 29.03
CA GLN A 715 -29.07 -10.28 30.30
C GLN A 715 -29.82 -8.95 30.14
N CYS A 716 -29.52 -8.19 29.09
CA CYS A 716 -30.20 -6.93 28.80
C CYS A 716 -31.66 -7.13 28.38
N LEU A 717 -31.95 -8.13 27.54
CA LEU A 717 -33.34 -8.44 27.17
C LEU A 717 -34.16 -8.91 28.38
N LEU A 718 -33.58 -9.72 29.27
CA LEU A 718 -34.22 -10.11 30.53
C LEU A 718 -34.50 -8.91 31.44
N ALA A 719 -33.57 -7.95 31.51
CA ALA A 719 -33.77 -6.70 32.23
C ALA A 719 -34.89 -5.84 31.60
N ALA A 720 -34.99 -5.80 30.27
CA ALA A 720 -36.08 -5.13 29.56
C ALA A 720 -37.44 -5.74 29.94
N VAL A 721 -37.57 -7.08 29.83
CA VAL A 721 -38.79 -7.81 30.23
C VAL A 721 -39.11 -7.54 31.69
N SER A 722 -38.13 -7.61 32.59
CA SER A 722 -38.36 -7.32 34.01
C SER A 722 -38.86 -5.90 34.26
N SER A 723 -38.32 -4.91 33.54
CA SER A 723 -38.74 -3.51 33.65
C SER A 723 -40.18 -3.32 33.19
N ASP A 724 -40.55 -3.87 32.04
CA ASP A 724 -41.91 -3.79 31.50
C ASP A 724 -42.91 -4.57 32.37
N MET A 725 -42.52 -5.75 32.86
CA MET A 725 -43.36 -6.57 33.73
C MET A 725 -43.70 -5.89 35.06
N LYS A 726 -42.82 -5.03 35.60
CA LYS A 726 -43.15 -4.19 36.78
C LYS A 726 -44.28 -3.20 36.50
N LYS A 727 -44.45 -2.79 35.24
CA LYS A 727 -45.38 -1.77 34.77
C LYS A 727 -46.55 -2.36 33.96
N ILE A 728 -46.71 -3.69 33.95
CA ILE A 728 -47.65 -4.42 33.07
C ILE A 728 -49.08 -3.88 33.07
N ASP A 729 -49.58 -3.41 34.21
CA ASP A 729 -50.94 -2.89 34.33
C ASP A 729 -51.16 -1.58 33.56
N SER A 730 -50.08 -0.81 33.36
CA SER A 730 -50.06 0.50 32.70
C SER A 730 -49.68 0.46 31.21
N LEU A 731 -49.24 -0.70 30.70
CA LEU A 731 -48.83 -0.84 29.31
C LEU A 731 -50.03 -0.87 28.36
N ASP A 732 -49.88 -0.24 27.20
CA ASP A 732 -50.87 -0.30 26.13
C ASP A 732 -50.76 -1.60 25.30
N LYS A 733 -51.70 -1.81 24.38
CA LYS A 733 -51.72 -3.02 23.54
C LYS A 733 -50.46 -3.19 22.68
N ASN A 734 -49.89 -2.11 22.15
CA ASN A 734 -48.72 -2.18 21.28
C ASN A 734 -47.48 -2.51 22.11
N GLN A 735 -47.32 -1.87 23.27
CA GLN A 735 -46.25 -2.14 24.21
C GLN A 735 -46.30 -3.58 24.73
N LEU A 736 -47.49 -4.12 25.02
CA LEU A 736 -47.65 -5.53 25.41
C LEU A 736 -47.23 -6.50 24.28
N LEU A 737 -47.49 -6.16 23.02
CA LEU A 737 -47.02 -6.95 21.88
C LEU A 737 -45.49 -6.87 21.71
N GLU A 738 -44.90 -5.69 21.90
CA GLU A 738 -43.45 -5.51 21.91
C GLU A 738 -42.78 -6.36 23.02
N VAL A 739 -43.36 -6.39 24.22
CA VAL A 739 -42.88 -7.25 25.32
C VAL A 739 -42.90 -8.73 24.92
N LEU A 740 -43.96 -9.20 24.24
CA LEU A 740 -44.01 -10.58 23.72
C LEU A 740 -42.91 -10.85 22.69
N GLU A 741 -42.63 -9.89 21.80
CA GLU A 741 -41.56 -10.01 20.82
C GLU A 741 -40.19 -10.10 21.50
N VAL A 742 -39.95 -9.26 22.51
CA VAL A 742 -38.72 -9.29 23.31
C VAL A 742 -38.58 -10.63 24.04
N ILE A 743 -39.65 -11.15 24.66
CA ILE A 743 -39.63 -12.47 25.34
C ILE A 743 -39.30 -13.59 24.34
N ASN A 744 -39.91 -13.56 23.15
CA ASN A 744 -39.61 -14.53 22.10
C ASN A 744 -38.14 -14.45 21.67
N ARG A 745 -37.59 -13.24 21.49
CA ARG A 745 -36.18 -13.02 21.15
C ARG A 745 -35.23 -13.61 22.19
N VAL A 746 -35.56 -13.52 23.49
CA VAL A 746 -34.77 -14.19 24.55
C VAL A 746 -34.77 -15.71 24.38
N GLY A 747 -35.90 -16.29 24.01
CA GLY A 747 -36.07 -17.75 23.87
C GLY A 747 -35.24 -18.38 22.73
N TYR A 748 -34.76 -17.59 21.78
CA TYR A 748 -33.92 -18.07 20.66
C TYR A 748 -32.41 -18.06 20.96
N ILE A 749 -31.97 -17.50 22.10
CA ILE A 749 -30.54 -17.40 22.44
C ILE A 749 -30.11 -18.65 23.23
N GLU A 750 -29.15 -19.42 22.70
CA GLU A 750 -28.60 -20.62 23.35
C GLU A 750 -27.95 -20.26 24.70
N SER A 751 -28.55 -20.68 25.81
CA SER A 751 -27.99 -20.50 27.16
C SER A 751 -26.90 -21.52 27.44
N GLY A 752 -25.66 -21.06 27.66
CA GLY A 752 -24.51 -21.92 27.97
C GLY A 752 -24.55 -22.62 29.34
N ASP A 753 -25.48 -22.23 30.24
CA ASP A 753 -25.57 -22.74 31.61
C ASP A 753 -26.94 -23.40 31.88
N THR A 754 -26.95 -24.74 32.00
CA THR A 754 -28.18 -25.55 31.96
C THR A 754 -29.06 -25.42 33.20
N SER A 755 -28.54 -25.01 34.37
CA SER A 755 -29.34 -24.85 35.59
C SER A 755 -30.04 -23.49 35.68
N VAL A 756 -29.37 -22.40 35.28
CA VAL A 756 -29.94 -21.04 35.26
C VAL A 756 -30.98 -20.92 34.14
N ALA A 757 -30.80 -21.67 33.05
CA ALA A 757 -31.74 -21.73 31.94
C ALA A 757 -33.15 -22.14 32.37
N ALA A 758 -33.30 -23.10 33.29
CA ALA A 758 -34.61 -23.60 33.72
C ALA A 758 -35.42 -22.54 34.49
N GLU A 759 -34.77 -21.79 35.40
CA GLU A 759 -35.42 -20.72 36.17
C GLU A 759 -35.81 -19.54 35.28
N VAL A 760 -34.92 -19.15 34.36
CA VAL A 760 -35.19 -18.08 33.39
C VAL A 760 -36.36 -18.45 32.47
N MET A 761 -36.41 -19.69 31.97
CA MET A 761 -37.52 -20.15 31.13
C MET A 761 -38.84 -20.23 31.89
N SER A 762 -38.82 -20.61 33.16
CA SER A 762 -39.98 -20.56 34.06
C SER A 762 -40.50 -19.14 34.27
N TYR A 763 -39.59 -18.17 34.47
CA TYR A 763 -39.93 -16.76 34.58
C TYR A 763 -40.54 -16.20 33.27
N LEU A 764 -39.89 -16.44 32.13
CA LEU A 764 -40.35 -15.97 30.83
C LEU A 764 -41.73 -16.55 30.48
N ALA A 765 -41.95 -17.84 30.74
CA ALA A 765 -43.24 -18.46 30.48
C ALA A 765 -44.36 -17.84 31.36
N ARG A 766 -44.09 -17.46 32.62
CA ARG A 766 -45.05 -16.69 33.44
C ARG A 766 -45.29 -15.29 32.88
N ALA A 767 -44.25 -14.61 32.42
CA ALA A 767 -44.38 -13.30 31.79
C ALA A 767 -45.26 -13.38 30.52
N VAL A 768 -45.07 -14.40 29.67
CA VAL A 768 -45.93 -14.66 28.50
C VAL A 768 -47.38 -14.84 28.91
N ILE A 769 -47.65 -15.63 29.95
CA ILE A 769 -49.02 -15.87 30.44
C ILE A 769 -49.63 -14.55 30.92
N ALA A 770 -48.93 -13.79 31.76
CA ALA A 770 -49.41 -12.52 32.28
C ALA A 770 -49.71 -11.50 31.16
N VAL A 771 -48.83 -11.40 30.16
CA VAL A 771 -49.03 -10.51 29.00
C VAL A 771 -50.20 -10.96 28.13
N LYS A 772 -50.32 -12.27 27.83
CA LYS A 772 -51.46 -12.82 27.08
C LYS A 772 -52.80 -12.59 27.78
N LEU A 773 -52.84 -12.75 29.10
CA LEU A 773 -54.04 -12.46 29.90
C LEU A 773 -54.39 -10.97 29.88
N ARG A 774 -53.39 -10.07 29.89
CA ARG A 774 -53.61 -8.62 29.80
C ARG A 774 -54.05 -8.18 28.40
N LEU A 775 -53.61 -8.88 27.36
CA LEU A 775 -54.06 -8.73 25.98
C LEU A 775 -55.44 -9.34 25.72
N PHE A 776 -56.04 -10.02 26.71
CA PHE A 776 -57.29 -10.75 26.58
C PHE A 776 -57.25 -11.78 25.43
N ASP A 777 -56.13 -12.51 25.31
CA ASP A 777 -55.94 -13.57 24.30
C ASP A 777 -57.01 -14.65 24.48
N ALA A 778 -57.76 -14.94 23.40
CA ALA A 778 -58.85 -15.91 23.40
C ALA A 778 -58.36 -17.36 23.31
N ASP A 779 -57.09 -17.59 22.94
CA ASP A 779 -56.50 -18.93 22.85
C ASP A 779 -56.09 -19.46 24.23
N THR A 780 -57.10 -19.78 25.04
CA THR A 780 -56.94 -20.37 26.37
C THR A 780 -56.21 -21.72 26.34
N LYS A 781 -56.30 -22.46 25.22
CA LYS A 781 -55.61 -23.75 25.06
C LYS A 781 -54.11 -23.55 24.97
N ALA A 782 -53.62 -22.56 24.23
CA ALA A 782 -52.20 -22.24 24.16
C ALA A 782 -51.62 -21.85 25.53
N ILE A 783 -52.39 -21.13 26.37
CA ILE A 783 -51.98 -20.78 27.73
C ILE A 783 -51.86 -22.03 28.61
N LEU A 784 -52.82 -22.95 28.53
CA LEU A 784 -52.78 -24.22 29.27
C LEU A 784 -51.63 -25.13 28.82
N ASP A 785 -51.40 -25.22 27.51
CA ASP A 785 -50.33 -26.04 26.94
C ASP A 785 -48.95 -25.49 27.36
N LEU A 786 -48.80 -24.17 27.45
CA LEU A 786 -47.61 -23.53 28.02
C LEU A 786 -47.40 -23.93 29.48
N CYS A 787 -48.45 -23.91 30.31
CA CYS A 787 -48.37 -24.35 31.71
C CYS A 787 -47.93 -25.81 31.85
N LYS A 788 -48.37 -26.69 30.95
CA LYS A 788 -47.99 -28.10 30.94
C LYS A 788 -46.55 -28.33 30.47
N ALA A 789 -46.09 -27.54 29.50
CA ALA A 789 -44.75 -27.66 28.93
C ALA A 789 -43.64 -27.25 29.91
N THR A 790 -43.87 -26.21 30.73
CA THR A 790 -42.86 -25.66 31.66
C THR A 790 -42.70 -26.46 32.96
N GLN A 791 -43.55 -27.47 33.20
CA GLN A 791 -43.53 -28.34 34.40
C GLN A 791 -43.55 -27.59 35.74
N TYR A 792 -44.38 -26.54 35.85
CA TYR A 792 -44.55 -25.79 37.10
C TYR A 792 -44.92 -26.68 38.31
N SER A 793 -44.46 -26.27 39.49
CA SER A 793 -44.88 -26.84 40.77
C SER A 793 -46.37 -26.57 41.05
N ALA A 794 -46.97 -27.32 41.96
CA ALA A 794 -48.36 -27.08 42.36
C ALA A 794 -48.59 -25.65 42.89
N SER A 795 -47.60 -25.08 43.58
CA SER A 795 -47.66 -23.70 44.11
C SER A 795 -47.73 -22.64 43.01
N GLU A 796 -46.93 -22.79 41.96
CA GLU A 796 -46.86 -21.84 40.85
C GLU A 796 -48.12 -21.93 39.97
N LEU A 797 -48.68 -23.14 39.81
CA LEU A 797 -49.96 -23.33 39.11
C LEU A 797 -51.14 -22.71 39.88
N ILE A 798 -51.09 -22.70 41.22
CA ILE A 798 -52.07 -21.96 42.03
C ILE A 798 -51.99 -20.46 41.74
N GLU A 799 -50.79 -19.88 41.73
CA GLU A 799 -50.59 -18.45 41.43
C GLU A 799 -51.08 -18.09 40.03
N ILE A 800 -50.72 -18.90 39.02
CA ILE A 800 -51.18 -18.70 37.64
C ILE A 800 -52.71 -18.81 37.55
N GLY A 801 -53.31 -19.80 38.21
CA GLY A 801 -54.77 -19.95 38.26
C GLY A 801 -55.47 -18.73 38.87
N GLU A 802 -54.91 -18.15 39.93
CA GLU A 802 -55.42 -16.90 40.51
C GLU A 802 -55.25 -15.71 39.58
N LEU A 803 -54.13 -15.60 38.86
CA LEU A 803 -53.92 -14.56 37.85
C LEU A 803 -54.97 -14.63 36.73
N VAL A 804 -55.34 -15.83 36.27
CA VAL A 804 -56.41 -16.01 35.28
C VAL A 804 -57.77 -15.59 35.84
N VAL A 805 -58.08 -15.98 37.08
CA VAL A 805 -59.33 -15.56 37.78
C VAL A 805 -59.37 -14.04 37.97
N TYR A 806 -58.23 -13.44 38.28
CA TYR A 806 -58.10 -11.99 38.40
C TYR A 806 -58.32 -11.30 37.04
N ALA A 807 -57.68 -11.79 35.98
CA ALA A 807 -57.84 -11.26 34.63
C ALA A 807 -59.30 -11.32 34.14
N ALA A 808 -60.05 -12.38 34.49
CA ALA A 808 -61.45 -12.53 34.13
C ALA A 808 -62.40 -11.49 34.77
N LYS A 809 -61.95 -10.78 35.81
CA LYS A 809 -62.74 -9.74 36.52
C LYS A 809 -62.70 -8.38 35.83
N PHE A 810 -61.75 -8.14 34.93
CA PHE A 810 -61.71 -6.88 34.19
C PHE A 810 -62.95 -6.70 33.31
N THR A 811 -63.37 -5.45 33.14
CA THR A 811 -64.53 -5.09 32.32
C THR A 811 -64.29 -5.40 30.84
N GLU A 812 -63.05 -5.24 30.41
CA GLU A 812 -62.52 -5.45 29.07
C GLU A 812 -62.42 -6.93 28.72
N ALA A 813 -62.40 -7.83 29.71
CA ALA A 813 -62.38 -9.28 29.52
C ALA A 813 -63.77 -9.88 29.21
N SER A 814 -64.81 -9.08 28.96
CA SER A 814 -66.20 -9.54 28.88
C SER A 814 -66.43 -10.63 27.82
N GLU A 815 -65.69 -10.58 26.71
CA GLU A 815 -65.78 -11.53 25.60
C GLU A 815 -65.07 -12.87 25.89
N VAL A 816 -64.05 -12.88 26.76
CA VAL A 816 -63.24 -14.07 27.08
C VAL A 816 -63.47 -14.59 28.51
N ARG A 817 -64.36 -13.95 29.27
CA ARG A 817 -64.58 -14.21 30.70
C ARG A 817 -64.89 -15.67 30.99
N ASP A 818 -65.84 -16.26 30.26
CA ASP A 818 -66.27 -17.64 30.47
C ASP A 818 -65.13 -18.63 30.11
N SER A 819 -64.40 -18.35 29.03
CA SER A 819 -63.21 -19.12 28.64
C SER A 819 -62.10 -19.04 29.68
N TYR A 820 -61.90 -17.89 30.34
CA TYR A 820 -60.88 -17.73 31.39
C TYR A 820 -61.28 -18.43 32.69
N GLN A 821 -62.56 -18.42 33.04
CA GLN A 821 -63.07 -19.20 34.18
C GLN A 821 -62.86 -20.70 33.95
N PHE A 822 -63.13 -21.18 32.73
CA PHE A 822 -62.85 -22.56 32.34
C PHE A 822 -61.36 -22.88 32.41
N LEU A 823 -60.50 -22.03 31.83
CA LEU A 823 -59.04 -22.16 31.86
C LEU A 823 -58.49 -22.21 33.29
N ALA A 824 -58.96 -21.34 34.19
CA ALA A 824 -58.57 -21.36 35.60
C ALA A 824 -58.91 -22.71 36.25
N GLY A 825 -60.10 -23.25 35.95
CA GLY A 825 -60.49 -24.60 36.39
C GLY A 825 -59.56 -25.70 35.88
N GLU A 826 -59.14 -25.63 34.62
CA GLU A 826 -58.18 -26.59 34.05
C GLU A 826 -56.78 -26.47 34.67
N ILE A 827 -56.30 -25.24 34.93
CA ILE A 827 -55.01 -24.99 35.59
C ILE A 827 -55.01 -25.48 37.03
N PHE A 828 -56.05 -25.19 37.82
CA PHE A 828 -56.17 -25.71 39.19
C PHE A 828 -56.29 -27.25 39.21
N SER A 829 -56.97 -27.84 38.24
CA SER A 829 -57.07 -29.31 38.10
C SER A 829 -55.69 -29.92 37.80
N TYR A 830 -54.92 -29.29 36.92
CA TYR A 830 -53.55 -29.71 36.63
C TYR A 830 -52.62 -29.54 37.85
N GLY A 831 -52.77 -28.44 38.60
CA GLY A 831 -52.07 -28.22 39.86
C GLY A 831 -52.38 -29.30 40.91
N LEU A 832 -53.63 -29.73 41.00
CA LEU A 832 -54.05 -30.82 41.87
C LEU A 832 -53.41 -32.16 41.47
N GLN A 833 -53.35 -32.46 40.17
CA GLN A 833 -52.65 -33.65 39.66
C GLN A 833 -51.16 -33.63 39.97
N LYS A 834 -50.51 -32.46 39.88
CA LYS A 834 -49.10 -32.29 40.24
C LYS A 834 -48.86 -32.45 41.74
N LEU A 835 -49.70 -31.83 42.57
CA LEU A 835 -49.61 -31.96 44.03
C LEU A 835 -49.79 -33.42 44.50
N ALA A 836 -50.67 -34.18 43.83
CA ALA A 836 -50.87 -35.60 44.10
C ALA A 836 -49.67 -36.49 43.69
N GLN A 837 -48.79 -36.00 42.82
CA GLN A 837 -47.55 -36.69 42.41
C GLN A 837 -46.35 -36.33 43.31
N GLU A 838 -46.48 -35.33 44.19
CA GLU A 838 -45.41 -34.91 45.10
C GLU A 838 -45.27 -35.89 46.29
N SER A 839 -44.03 -36.14 46.72
CA SER A 839 -43.71 -37.11 47.79
C SER A 839 -44.27 -36.75 49.17
N THR A 840 -44.66 -35.49 49.38
CA THR A 840 -45.28 -34.98 50.62
C THR A 840 -46.39 -33.99 50.25
N THR A 841 -47.65 -34.40 50.39
CA THR A 841 -48.80 -33.57 50.01
C THR A 841 -49.08 -32.51 51.07
N ASN A 842 -49.01 -31.23 50.72
CA ASN A 842 -49.34 -30.13 51.63
C ASN A 842 -50.87 -29.97 51.76
N SER A 843 -51.42 -30.29 52.94
CA SER A 843 -52.85 -30.20 53.25
C SER A 843 -53.47 -28.83 52.96
N SER A 844 -52.70 -27.74 53.13
CA SER A 844 -53.22 -26.38 52.93
C SER A 844 -53.40 -26.05 51.44
N GLN A 845 -52.45 -26.44 50.60
CA GLN A 845 -52.51 -26.27 49.14
C GLN A 845 -53.57 -27.19 48.52
N LEU A 846 -53.69 -28.43 49.02
CA LEU A 846 -54.72 -29.38 48.61
C LEU A 846 -56.12 -28.81 48.90
N SER A 847 -56.34 -28.31 50.12
CA SER A 847 -57.60 -27.67 50.51
C SER A 847 -57.90 -26.45 49.65
N TYR A 848 -56.89 -25.63 49.36
CA TYR A 848 -57.03 -24.44 48.53
C TYR A 848 -57.48 -24.78 47.10
N LEU A 849 -56.79 -25.72 46.44
CA LEU A 849 -57.09 -26.16 45.07
C LEU A 849 -58.50 -26.74 44.98
N LEU A 850 -58.88 -27.61 45.91
CA LEU A 850 -60.22 -28.21 45.93
C LEU A 850 -61.31 -27.16 46.19
N ARG A 851 -61.08 -26.19 47.08
CA ARG A 851 -62.00 -25.05 47.29
C ARG A 851 -62.21 -24.25 46.01
N ARG A 852 -61.14 -23.97 45.26
CA ARG A 852 -61.22 -23.22 43.99
C ARG A 852 -61.93 -24.01 42.91
N LEU A 853 -61.62 -25.30 42.73
CA LEU A 853 -62.29 -26.17 41.77
C LEU A 853 -63.80 -26.32 42.03
N ILE A 854 -64.19 -26.46 43.30
CA ILE A 854 -65.61 -26.49 43.71
C ILE A 854 -66.28 -25.13 43.46
N THR A 855 -65.57 -24.02 43.65
CA THR A 855 -66.11 -22.67 43.45
C THR A 855 -66.26 -22.32 41.97
N LEU A 856 -65.34 -22.80 41.12
CA LEU A 856 -65.34 -22.60 39.67
C LEU A 856 -66.18 -23.65 38.92
N ALA A 857 -66.82 -24.59 39.62
CA ALA A 857 -67.65 -25.60 38.99
C ALA A 857 -68.90 -24.98 38.35
N GLU A 858 -68.98 -25.06 37.03
CA GLU A 858 -70.09 -24.54 36.22
C GLU A 858 -71.43 -25.25 36.49
N THR A 859 -71.37 -26.50 36.96
CA THR A 859 -72.55 -27.34 37.23
C THR A 859 -72.47 -27.99 38.60
N LYS A 860 -73.65 -28.20 39.20
CA LYS A 860 -73.76 -28.89 40.51
C LYS A 860 -73.23 -30.33 40.46
N THR A 861 -73.31 -30.99 39.30
CA THR A 861 -72.76 -32.33 39.08
C THR A 861 -71.23 -32.33 39.14
N LYS A 862 -70.58 -31.38 38.47
CA LYS A 862 -69.12 -31.22 38.51
C LYS A 862 -68.61 -30.84 39.90
N ALA A 863 -69.36 -29.99 40.63
CA ALA A 863 -69.07 -29.70 42.04
C ALA A 863 -69.16 -30.97 42.92
N HIS A 864 -70.15 -31.83 42.67
CA HIS A 864 -70.31 -33.10 43.38
C HIS A 864 -69.16 -34.08 43.09
N GLU A 865 -68.68 -34.15 41.84
CA GLU A 865 -67.50 -34.95 41.47
C GLU A 865 -66.26 -34.51 42.26
N TRP A 866 -66.01 -33.21 42.40
CA TRP A 866 -64.90 -32.72 43.21
C TRP A 866 -65.05 -33.02 44.71
N PHE A 867 -66.27 -33.00 45.26
CA PHE A 867 -66.52 -33.45 46.64
C PHE A 867 -66.28 -34.96 46.80
N GLN A 868 -66.63 -35.79 45.80
CA GLN A 868 -66.30 -37.22 45.82
C GLN A 868 -64.79 -37.45 45.75
N GLN A 869 -64.07 -36.69 44.92
CA GLN A 869 -62.61 -36.75 44.86
C GLN A 869 -61.96 -36.29 46.16
N LEU A 870 -62.49 -35.27 46.84
CA LEU A 870 -62.05 -34.86 48.18
C LEU A 870 -62.17 -36.02 49.18
N ILE A 871 -63.29 -36.73 49.21
CA ILE A 871 -63.50 -37.89 50.09
C ILE A 871 -62.50 -39.00 49.75
N GLN A 872 -62.34 -39.33 48.46
CA GLN A 872 -61.36 -40.32 48.02
C GLN A 872 -59.93 -39.95 48.39
N MET A 873 -59.57 -38.67 48.31
CA MET A 873 -58.26 -38.16 48.70
C MET A 873 -58.05 -38.17 50.22
N MET A 874 -59.09 -37.88 51.01
CA MET A 874 -59.06 -38.02 52.47
C MET A 874 -58.88 -39.47 52.92
N ASP A 875 -59.46 -40.43 52.18
CA ASP A 875 -59.37 -41.86 52.50
C ASP A 875 -58.05 -42.49 52.03
N SER A 876 -57.40 -41.92 51.02
CA SER A 876 -56.19 -42.48 50.38
C SER A 876 -54.88 -41.81 50.78
N LEU A 877 -54.92 -40.54 51.20
CA LEU A 877 -53.77 -39.79 51.68
C LEU A 877 -54.01 -39.54 53.17
N GLU A 878 -53.10 -39.99 54.06
CA GLU A 878 -53.18 -39.77 55.52
C GLU A 878 -52.98 -38.27 55.88
N ILE A 879 -53.87 -37.40 55.41
CA ILE A 879 -53.78 -35.95 55.49
C ILE A 879 -54.78 -35.43 56.52
N VAL A 880 -54.29 -34.66 57.50
CA VAL A 880 -55.12 -34.01 58.51
C VAL A 880 -55.55 -32.64 58.00
N PHE A 881 -56.82 -32.51 57.61
CA PHE A 881 -57.44 -31.23 57.27
C PHE A 881 -57.71 -30.40 58.54
N SER A 882 -57.64 -29.08 58.43
CA SER A 882 -58.03 -28.20 59.53
C SER A 882 -59.55 -28.20 59.73
N GLU A 883 -60.01 -27.97 60.96
CA GLU A 883 -61.44 -27.87 61.27
C GLU A 883 -62.15 -26.80 60.42
N LEU A 884 -61.46 -25.68 60.16
CA LEU A 884 -61.94 -24.58 59.31
C LEU A 884 -62.09 -25.01 57.83
N ASP A 885 -61.20 -25.88 57.33
CA ASP A 885 -61.28 -26.42 55.98
C ASP A 885 -62.46 -27.38 55.83
N LEU A 886 -62.62 -28.30 56.79
CA LEU A 886 -63.75 -29.23 56.84
C LEU A 886 -65.09 -28.50 56.98
N GLU A 887 -65.18 -27.49 57.85
CA GLU A 887 -66.40 -26.69 58.01
C GLU A 887 -66.79 -25.99 56.70
N TRP A 888 -65.83 -25.40 56.00
CA TRP A 888 -66.09 -24.79 54.69
C TRP A 888 -66.60 -25.82 53.67
N PHE A 889 -65.96 -26.99 53.57
CA PHE A 889 -66.37 -28.02 52.61
C PHE A 889 -67.76 -28.56 52.92
N VAL A 890 -68.08 -28.80 54.20
CA VAL A 890 -69.42 -29.23 54.64
C VAL A 890 -70.46 -28.15 54.37
N ALA A 891 -70.18 -26.90 54.70
CA ALA A 891 -71.10 -25.78 54.42
C ALA A 891 -71.33 -25.59 52.92
N LYS A 892 -70.29 -25.71 52.09
CA LYS A 892 -70.39 -25.59 50.64
C LYS A 892 -71.10 -26.80 50.01
N ALA A 893 -70.86 -28.01 50.50
CA ALA A 893 -71.59 -29.22 50.09
C ALA A 893 -73.07 -29.10 50.46
N TRP A 894 -73.38 -28.65 51.67
CA TRP A 894 -74.75 -28.40 52.14
C TRP A 894 -75.48 -27.37 51.26
N ASN A 895 -74.84 -26.28 50.88
CA ASN A 895 -75.44 -25.28 49.97
C ASN A 895 -75.64 -25.82 48.54
N THR A 896 -74.72 -26.66 48.06
CA THR A 896 -74.83 -27.32 46.74
C THR A 896 -75.96 -28.36 46.73
N VAL A 897 -76.20 -29.06 47.84
CA VAL A 897 -77.24 -30.10 48.01
C VAL A 897 -78.61 -29.50 48.42
N SER A 898 -78.68 -28.52 49.30
CA SER A 898 -79.95 -27.89 49.74
C SER A 898 -80.66 -27.11 48.63
N SER A 899 -79.92 -26.70 47.60
CA SER A 899 -80.48 -26.12 46.37
C SER A 899 -81.00 -27.17 45.37
N PHE A 900 -80.88 -28.48 45.64
CA PHE A 900 -81.62 -29.54 44.93
C PHE A 900 -83.06 -29.70 45.46
N THR A 901 -83.33 -29.25 46.69
CA THR A 901 -84.59 -29.49 47.41
C THR A 901 -85.58 -28.32 47.41
N CYS A 902 -85.40 -27.32 46.53
CA CYS A 902 -86.40 -26.28 46.32
C CYS A 902 -86.71 -26.10 44.83
N ARG A 903 -87.45 -27.07 44.28
CA ARG A 903 -88.42 -26.86 43.21
C ARG A 903 -89.62 -27.75 43.46
#